data_AF-A0A3Q0IYK1-F1
#
_entry.id   AF-A0A3Q0IYK1-F1
#
_cell.length_a   1.000
_cell.length_b   1.000
_cell.length_c   1.000
_cell.angle_alpha   90.00
_cell.angle_beta   90.00
_cell.angle_gamma   90.00
#
_symmetry.space_group_name_H-M   'P 1'
#
loop_
_entity.id
_entity.type
_entity.pdbx_description
1 polymer ?
#
loop_
_entity_poly.entity_id
_entity_poly.type
_entity_poly.pdbx_seq_one_letter_code
_entity_poly.pdbx_strand_id
1 'polypeptide(L)'
;MAIINTLDVFFNEEDLPYEEEILRNPFSVKHWLRYIEHKKNAPKAIINTIYERSLKELPGSYKLWYNYLKLRRKQVKGKVITDPSYEDVNNTFERSLVFMHKMPRIWLDYGRFLMDQHKITQTRHVFDRALRALPITQHHRVWPLYLSFVKSHAVPETAVRVFRRYLKLFPEDAEDYIEYLSSIERLDEAAVKLAYIVNKESFVSKHGKSNHQLWNELCEMISQNPDKIRSLNVDAIIRGGLRRYTDQLGHLWNSLADYYIRSGLFERARDIYEEAIQTVTTVRDFTQVFDAYAQFEELSLNKRMEEIAENDTPSEEDDIELELRLARLEDLMERRLLLLNSVLLRQNPHNVLEWHKRVRLFDGKPLDIIRTYTEAVKTVDPKLAVGKLHTLWIEFGKFYEVNDQLEDARLIFDKATLVPYTKVEDLATVWCEWAELELRAGQEEAALRLMARATATPARPVAYHDEAETVQARVYKSIKLWSLYADLEESFGTFKVRSLSRTTALLNLVLPHVSHEDITIFIQPLPIYPQAYEKGIALFKWPYIFDIWNTYLTKFLSRYGGTKLERARDLFEQCLEACPPRYAKTLYLLYAKLEEEHGLARHAMAVYERATGAVLPEEMFEMFNIYIKKAAEIYGIPKTRQIYERAIESLPEEPTRQMCLKFAEMETKLGEIDRARAIYAHCSQICDPRVTAGFWAAWKSFEITHGNEDTMREMLRIKRSVQAQYNTQVNMMSLLTAGTLHLLTLKS
;
A
#
# COMPACT_ATOMS: atom_id res chain seq x y z
N MET A 1 -62.44 -60.00 -47.48
CA MET A 1 -61.96 -61.31 -47.97
C MET A 1 -60.62 -61.13 -48.66
N ALA A 2 -59.53 -61.29 -47.90
CA ALA A 2 -58.19 -61.55 -48.40
C ALA A 2 -57.44 -62.27 -47.28
N ILE A 3 -57.26 -63.58 -47.47
CA ILE A 3 -56.24 -64.46 -46.88
C ILE A 3 -56.02 -64.28 -45.37
N ILE A 4 -56.90 -64.96 -44.62
CA ILE A 4 -56.64 -65.42 -43.27
C ILE A 4 -55.49 -66.44 -43.38
N ASN A 5 -54.26 -66.04 -43.05
CA ASN A 5 -53.19 -66.95 -42.70
C ASN A 5 -52.95 -66.80 -41.20
N THR A 6 -53.68 -67.63 -40.46
CA THR A 6 -53.40 -68.02 -39.08
C THR A 6 -51.97 -68.55 -39.01
N LEU A 7 -51.04 -67.73 -38.53
CA LEU A 7 -49.78 -68.22 -38.00
C LEU A 7 -50.12 -69.08 -36.78
N ASP A 8 -50.00 -70.40 -36.93
CA ASP A 8 -50.31 -71.40 -35.91
C ASP A 8 -49.64 -71.06 -34.59
N VAL A 9 -50.46 -70.70 -33.61
CA VAL A 9 -50.04 -70.57 -32.22
C VAL A 9 -50.25 -71.94 -31.58
N PHE A 10 -49.15 -72.62 -31.25
CA PHE A 10 -49.23 -73.72 -30.29
C PHE A 10 -49.53 -73.12 -28.91
N PHE A 11 -50.81 -73.07 -28.55
CA PHE A 11 -51.24 -72.80 -27.19
C PHE A 11 -51.06 -74.09 -26.37
N ASN A 12 -50.28 -74.02 -25.30
CA ASN A 12 -50.31 -75.08 -24.29
C ASN A 12 -51.56 -74.85 -23.40
N GLU A 13 -52.11 -75.89 -22.78
CA GLU A 13 -53.25 -75.77 -21.86
C GLU A 13 -53.00 -74.77 -20.71
N GLU A 14 -51.72 -74.52 -20.38
CA GLU A 14 -51.26 -73.53 -19.40
C GLU A 14 -51.47 -72.06 -19.85
N ASP A 15 -51.76 -71.80 -21.12
CA ASP A 15 -51.95 -70.44 -21.68
C ASP A 15 -53.40 -69.97 -21.70
N LEU A 16 -54.34 -70.91 -21.59
CA LEU A 16 -55.79 -70.68 -21.63
C LEU A 16 -56.26 -69.65 -20.57
N PRO A 17 -55.81 -69.71 -19.30
CA PRO A 17 -56.21 -68.74 -18.28
C PRO A 17 -55.79 -67.31 -18.63
N TYR A 18 -54.62 -67.14 -19.24
CA TYR A 18 -54.11 -65.82 -19.60
C TYR A 18 -54.75 -65.29 -20.88
N GLU A 19 -55.06 -66.15 -21.86
CA GLU A 19 -55.83 -65.77 -23.06
C GLU A 19 -57.27 -65.37 -22.70
N GLU A 20 -57.93 -66.08 -21.77
CA GLU A 20 -59.22 -65.67 -21.24
C GLU A 20 -59.16 -64.33 -20.49
N GLU A 21 -58.12 -64.09 -19.68
CA GLU A 21 -57.91 -62.80 -19.01
C GLU A 21 -57.69 -61.65 -20.00
N ILE A 22 -57.00 -61.90 -21.12
CA ILE A 22 -56.78 -60.94 -22.19
C ILE A 22 -58.07 -60.66 -22.96
N LEU A 23 -58.86 -61.69 -23.30
CA LEU A 23 -60.16 -61.52 -23.96
C LEU A 23 -61.15 -60.76 -23.09
N ARG A 24 -61.12 -60.98 -21.76
CA ARG A 24 -61.96 -60.24 -20.80
C ARG A 24 -61.51 -58.80 -20.62
N ASN A 25 -60.21 -58.51 -20.67
CA ASN A 25 -59.65 -57.16 -20.49
C ASN A 25 -58.59 -56.80 -21.56
N PRO A 26 -58.98 -56.59 -22.83
CA PRO A 26 -58.04 -56.35 -23.94
C PRO A 26 -57.19 -55.09 -23.77
N PHE A 27 -57.74 -54.06 -23.11
CA PHE A 27 -57.10 -52.75 -22.98
C PHE A 27 -56.17 -52.60 -21.76
N SER A 28 -55.98 -53.65 -20.96
CA SER A 28 -55.13 -53.58 -19.77
C SER A 28 -53.70 -54.04 -20.03
N VAL A 29 -52.76 -53.10 -19.98
CA VAL A 29 -51.31 -53.35 -20.12
C VAL A 29 -50.79 -54.37 -19.09
N LYS A 30 -51.41 -54.45 -17.90
CA LYS A 30 -50.96 -55.35 -16.82
C LYS A 30 -51.17 -56.83 -17.16
N HIS A 31 -52.30 -57.18 -17.77
CA HIS A 31 -52.61 -58.56 -18.15
C HIS A 31 -51.73 -59.03 -19.30
N TRP A 32 -51.52 -58.17 -20.30
CA TRP A 32 -50.55 -58.43 -21.36
C TRP A 32 -49.12 -58.64 -20.84
N LEU A 33 -48.65 -57.79 -19.91
CA LEU A 33 -47.32 -57.96 -19.31
C LEU A 33 -47.17 -59.25 -18.49
N ARG A 34 -48.22 -59.68 -17.77
CA ARG A 34 -48.25 -60.96 -17.04
C ARG A 34 -48.16 -62.15 -17.98
N TYR A 35 -48.88 -62.11 -19.10
CA TYR A 35 -48.82 -63.16 -20.10
C TYR A 35 -47.43 -63.26 -20.77
N ILE A 36 -46.82 -62.11 -21.05
CA ILE A 36 -45.45 -62.04 -21.54
C ILE A 36 -44.44 -62.55 -20.50
N GLU A 37 -44.68 -62.27 -19.22
CA GLU A 37 -43.84 -62.74 -18.12
C GLU A 37 -43.89 -64.26 -17.94
N HIS A 38 -45.08 -64.85 -18.06
CA HIS A 38 -45.27 -66.30 -18.11
C HIS A 38 -44.49 -66.93 -19.26
N LYS A 39 -44.52 -66.31 -20.45
CA LYS A 39 -43.83 -66.80 -21.66
C LYS A 39 -42.36 -66.39 -21.80
N LYS A 40 -41.69 -65.90 -20.74
CA LYS A 40 -40.27 -65.46 -20.81
C LYS A 40 -39.30 -66.52 -21.34
N ASN A 41 -39.57 -67.80 -21.11
CA ASN A 41 -38.71 -68.93 -21.50
C ASN A 41 -39.08 -69.54 -22.86
N ALA A 42 -40.15 -69.06 -23.50
CA ALA A 42 -40.66 -69.60 -24.76
C ALA A 42 -39.82 -69.17 -25.98
N PRO A 43 -39.98 -69.85 -27.14
CA PRO A 43 -39.36 -69.43 -28.39
C PRO A 43 -39.58 -67.95 -28.67
N LYS A 44 -38.48 -67.24 -28.99
CA LYS A 44 -38.44 -65.79 -29.21
C LYS A 44 -39.45 -65.30 -30.25
N ALA A 45 -39.84 -66.14 -31.22
CA ALA A 45 -40.87 -65.85 -32.20
C ALA A 45 -42.28 -65.74 -31.59
N ILE A 46 -42.63 -66.62 -30.65
CA ILE A 46 -43.94 -66.61 -29.95
C ILE A 46 -44.05 -65.39 -29.05
N ILE A 47 -42.97 -65.02 -28.37
CA ILE A 47 -42.94 -63.78 -27.58
C ILE A 47 -43.18 -62.56 -28.49
N ASN A 48 -42.60 -62.56 -29.70
CA ASN A 48 -42.78 -61.47 -30.66
C ASN A 48 -44.24 -61.37 -31.16
N THR A 49 -44.91 -62.49 -31.43
CA THR A 49 -46.32 -62.48 -31.86
C THR A 49 -47.26 -62.00 -30.75
N ILE A 50 -46.99 -62.37 -29.49
CA ILE A 50 -47.74 -61.88 -28.33
C ILE A 50 -47.60 -60.36 -28.19
N TYR A 51 -46.38 -59.83 -28.34
CA TYR A 51 -46.17 -58.38 -28.36
C TYR A 51 -46.90 -57.71 -29.53
N GLU A 52 -46.86 -58.28 -30.74
CA GLU A 52 -47.57 -57.72 -31.89
C GLU A 52 -49.10 -57.76 -31.73
N ARG A 53 -49.65 -58.79 -31.07
CA ARG A 53 -51.07 -58.84 -30.67
C ARG A 53 -51.38 -57.73 -29.65
N SER A 54 -50.57 -57.60 -28.61
CA SER A 54 -50.77 -56.57 -27.58
C SER A 54 -50.68 -55.14 -28.13
N LEU A 55 -49.85 -54.91 -29.14
CA LEU A 55 -49.64 -53.59 -29.75
C LEU A 55 -50.69 -53.25 -30.80
N LYS A 56 -51.38 -54.23 -31.39
CA LYS A 56 -52.57 -54.01 -32.22
C LYS A 56 -53.73 -53.46 -31.38
N GLU A 57 -53.92 -54.03 -30.18
CA GLU A 57 -54.98 -53.60 -29.25
C GLU A 57 -54.61 -52.31 -28.50
N LEU A 58 -53.33 -52.12 -28.15
CA LEU A 58 -52.84 -50.94 -27.43
C LEU A 58 -51.66 -50.24 -28.14
N PRO A 59 -51.90 -49.54 -29.26
CA PRO A 59 -50.84 -48.88 -30.03
C PRO A 59 -50.10 -47.77 -29.25
N GLY A 60 -50.74 -47.15 -28.26
CA GLY A 60 -50.19 -46.02 -27.49
C GLY A 60 -49.40 -46.40 -26.24
N SER A 61 -49.25 -47.70 -25.92
CA SER A 61 -48.59 -48.11 -24.67
C SER A 61 -47.05 -48.04 -24.78
N TYR A 62 -46.45 -47.02 -24.16
CA TYR A 62 -44.99 -46.87 -24.09
C TYR A 62 -44.29 -48.08 -23.47
N LYS A 63 -44.85 -48.64 -22.39
CA LYS A 63 -44.23 -49.75 -21.66
C LYS A 63 -44.12 -51.01 -22.53
N LEU A 64 -45.16 -51.30 -23.32
CA LEU A 64 -45.16 -52.44 -24.24
C LEU A 64 -44.17 -52.22 -25.38
N TRP A 65 -44.20 -51.05 -26.03
CA TRP A 65 -43.25 -50.71 -27.10
C TRP A 65 -41.79 -50.75 -26.62
N TYR A 66 -41.49 -50.15 -25.47
CA TYR A 66 -40.12 -50.12 -24.94
C TYR A 66 -39.59 -51.52 -24.60
N ASN A 67 -40.39 -52.35 -23.94
CA ASN A 67 -40.00 -53.72 -23.60
C ASN A 67 -39.85 -54.58 -24.86
N TYR A 68 -40.73 -54.41 -25.84
CA TYR A 68 -40.65 -55.09 -27.13
C TYR A 68 -39.38 -54.73 -27.89
N LEU A 69 -39.08 -53.42 -28.04
CA LEU A 69 -37.86 -52.95 -28.72
C LEU A 69 -36.59 -53.41 -28.00
N LYS A 70 -36.59 -53.41 -26.66
CA LYS A 70 -35.46 -53.93 -25.85
C LYS A 70 -35.24 -55.43 -26.08
N LEU A 71 -36.32 -56.21 -26.15
CA LEU A 71 -36.27 -57.64 -26.43
C LEU A 71 -35.75 -57.89 -27.86
N ARG A 72 -36.26 -57.17 -28.86
CA ARG A 72 -35.83 -57.26 -30.26
C ARG A 72 -34.34 -56.92 -30.43
N ARG A 73 -33.85 -55.86 -29.78
CA ARG A 73 -32.40 -55.53 -29.75
C ARG A 73 -31.56 -56.66 -29.16
N LYS A 74 -32.00 -57.27 -28.06
CA LYS A 74 -31.31 -58.42 -27.45
C LYS A 74 -31.26 -59.64 -28.37
N GLN A 75 -32.30 -59.87 -29.18
CA GLN A 75 -32.35 -60.97 -30.14
C GLN A 75 -31.33 -60.81 -31.28
N VAL A 76 -30.94 -59.57 -31.58
CA VAL A 76 -30.08 -59.23 -32.71
C VAL A 76 -28.60 -59.07 -32.32
N LYS A 77 -28.28 -58.89 -31.02
CA LYS A 77 -26.93 -58.62 -30.49
C LYS A 77 -25.86 -59.73 -30.70
N GLY A 78 -26.15 -60.78 -31.46
CA GLY A 78 -25.20 -61.85 -31.82
C GLY A 78 -25.29 -62.30 -33.28
N LYS A 79 -25.97 -61.51 -34.13
CA LYS A 79 -26.20 -61.79 -35.55
C LYS A 79 -25.40 -60.82 -36.43
N VAL A 80 -25.10 -61.23 -37.66
CA VAL A 80 -24.34 -60.40 -38.61
C VAL A 80 -25.19 -59.21 -39.04
N ILE A 81 -24.58 -58.03 -39.19
CA ILE A 81 -25.28 -56.77 -39.48
C ILE A 81 -26.11 -56.83 -40.78
N THR A 82 -25.74 -57.71 -41.72
CA THR A 82 -26.44 -57.94 -42.99
C THR A 82 -27.67 -58.84 -42.88
N ASP A 83 -27.92 -59.46 -41.71
CA ASP A 83 -29.06 -60.36 -41.55
C ASP A 83 -30.40 -59.59 -41.65
N PRO A 84 -31.42 -60.12 -42.36
CA PRO A 84 -32.75 -59.50 -42.49
C PRO A 84 -33.40 -59.11 -41.15
N SER A 85 -33.02 -59.80 -40.07
CA SER A 85 -33.50 -59.48 -38.73
C SER A 85 -33.15 -58.07 -38.24
N TYR A 86 -32.06 -57.45 -38.72
CA TYR A 86 -31.76 -56.04 -38.44
C TYR A 86 -32.77 -55.10 -39.12
N GLU A 87 -33.18 -55.42 -40.35
CA GLU A 87 -34.20 -54.65 -41.07
C GLU A 87 -35.58 -54.79 -40.43
N ASP A 88 -35.93 -56.00 -39.98
CA ASP A 88 -37.18 -56.20 -39.22
C ASP A 88 -37.19 -55.37 -37.93
N VAL A 89 -36.06 -55.25 -37.25
CA VAL A 89 -35.96 -54.40 -36.05
C VAL A 89 -36.05 -52.92 -36.44
N ASN A 90 -35.40 -52.48 -37.51
CA ASN A 90 -35.56 -51.12 -38.02
C ASN A 90 -37.04 -50.82 -38.37
N ASN A 91 -37.74 -51.75 -39.00
CA ASN A 91 -39.17 -51.65 -39.29
C ASN A 91 -40.01 -51.60 -38.01
N THR A 92 -39.64 -52.37 -36.96
CA THR A 92 -40.33 -52.26 -35.64
C THR A 92 -40.11 -50.90 -35.00
N PHE A 93 -38.93 -50.29 -35.15
CA PHE A 93 -38.68 -48.93 -34.70
C PHE A 93 -39.53 -47.92 -35.48
N GLU A 94 -39.57 -47.99 -36.81
CA GLU A 94 -40.40 -47.10 -37.62
C GLU A 94 -41.89 -47.22 -37.26
N ARG A 95 -42.41 -48.45 -37.06
CA ARG A 95 -43.78 -48.68 -36.56
C ARG A 95 -44.01 -48.04 -35.19
N SER A 96 -43.06 -48.16 -34.27
CA SER A 96 -43.17 -47.57 -32.94
C SER A 96 -43.22 -46.05 -32.98
N LEU A 97 -42.50 -45.44 -33.93
CA LEU A 97 -42.41 -43.99 -34.07
C LEU A 97 -43.68 -43.37 -34.64
N VAL A 98 -44.49 -44.10 -35.43
CA VAL A 98 -45.80 -43.64 -35.89
C VAL A 98 -46.70 -43.24 -34.71
N PHE A 99 -46.70 -44.05 -33.64
CA PHE A 99 -47.54 -43.81 -32.47
C PHE A 99 -46.83 -43.02 -31.36
N MET A 100 -45.50 -43.20 -31.21
CA MET A 100 -44.73 -42.68 -30.07
C MET A 100 -43.68 -41.62 -30.46
N HIS A 101 -43.93 -40.83 -31.50
CA HIS A 101 -42.97 -39.83 -32.01
C HIS A 101 -42.56 -38.76 -30.97
N LYS A 102 -43.37 -38.50 -29.93
CA LYS A 102 -43.10 -37.51 -28.88
C LYS A 102 -42.14 -37.99 -27.78
N MET A 103 -41.71 -39.26 -27.80
CA MET A 103 -40.89 -39.85 -26.72
C MET A 103 -39.40 -39.91 -27.12
N PRO A 104 -38.50 -39.14 -26.46
CA PRO A 104 -37.08 -39.10 -26.83
C PRO A 104 -36.36 -40.45 -26.73
N ARG A 105 -36.72 -41.27 -25.74
CA ARG A 105 -35.94 -42.49 -25.45
C ARG A 105 -35.92 -43.46 -26.63
N ILE A 106 -37.05 -43.60 -27.33
CA ILE A 106 -37.18 -44.47 -28.50
C ILE A 106 -36.31 -43.95 -29.64
N TRP A 107 -36.30 -42.63 -29.88
CA TRP A 107 -35.41 -42.01 -30.86
C TRP A 107 -33.93 -42.21 -30.53
N LEU A 108 -33.53 -42.06 -29.27
CA LEU A 108 -32.13 -42.28 -28.87
C LEU A 108 -31.70 -43.74 -29.00
N ASP A 109 -32.58 -44.66 -28.62
CA ASP A 109 -32.30 -46.10 -28.74
C ASP A 109 -32.25 -46.54 -30.22
N TYR A 110 -33.09 -45.94 -31.08
CA TYR A 110 -33.04 -46.17 -32.52
C TYR A 110 -31.79 -45.56 -33.16
N GLY A 111 -31.43 -44.33 -32.80
CA GLY A 111 -30.21 -43.66 -33.26
C GLY A 111 -28.95 -44.45 -32.90
N ARG A 112 -28.81 -44.92 -31.65
CA ARG A 112 -27.69 -45.77 -31.23
C ARG A 112 -27.64 -47.09 -32.01
N PHE A 113 -28.79 -47.73 -32.20
CA PHE A 113 -28.85 -48.99 -32.95
C PHE A 113 -28.45 -48.82 -34.42
N LEU A 114 -28.78 -47.69 -35.03
CA LEU A 114 -28.35 -47.39 -36.40
C LEU A 114 -26.89 -46.95 -36.49
N MET A 115 -26.35 -46.30 -35.44
CA MET A 115 -24.91 -46.01 -35.34
C MET A 115 -24.11 -47.32 -35.31
N ASP A 116 -24.56 -48.31 -34.53
CA ASP A 116 -23.94 -49.64 -34.50
C ASP A 116 -23.97 -50.34 -35.89
N GLN A 117 -24.98 -50.05 -36.72
CA GLN A 117 -25.12 -50.56 -38.09
C GLN A 117 -24.30 -49.78 -39.14
N HIS A 118 -23.70 -48.64 -38.79
CA HIS A 118 -22.93 -47.77 -39.69
C HIS A 118 -23.71 -47.27 -40.93
N LYS A 119 -25.05 -47.21 -40.88
CA LYS A 119 -25.89 -46.70 -42.00
C LYS A 119 -25.99 -45.17 -41.96
N ILE A 120 -24.96 -44.48 -42.48
CA ILE A 120 -24.73 -43.03 -42.32
C ILE A 120 -25.90 -42.14 -42.81
N THR A 121 -26.52 -42.46 -43.94
CA THR A 121 -27.63 -41.65 -44.48
C THR A 121 -28.91 -41.82 -43.66
N GLN A 122 -29.21 -43.06 -43.28
CA GLN A 122 -30.38 -43.40 -42.48
C GLN A 122 -30.27 -42.84 -41.06
N THR A 123 -29.11 -42.98 -40.39
CA THR A 123 -28.87 -42.36 -39.08
C THR A 123 -29.10 -40.85 -39.12
N ARG A 124 -28.58 -40.16 -40.15
CA ARG A 124 -28.78 -38.72 -40.33
C ARG A 124 -30.26 -38.36 -40.48
N HIS A 125 -30.99 -39.05 -41.35
CA HIS A 125 -32.43 -38.81 -41.53
C HIS A 125 -33.21 -39.07 -40.25
N VAL A 126 -32.83 -40.07 -39.45
CA VAL A 126 -33.45 -40.39 -38.17
C VAL A 126 -33.20 -39.29 -37.14
N PHE A 127 -31.96 -38.79 -37.00
CA PHE A 127 -31.68 -37.66 -36.12
C PHE A 127 -32.39 -36.38 -36.57
N ASP A 128 -32.47 -36.12 -37.89
CA ASP A 128 -33.23 -34.98 -38.42
C ASP A 128 -34.73 -35.09 -38.13
N ARG A 129 -35.31 -36.29 -38.28
CA ARG A 129 -36.72 -36.54 -37.93
C ARG A 129 -36.95 -36.44 -36.42
N ALA A 130 -36.03 -36.92 -35.59
CA ALA A 130 -36.09 -36.80 -34.14
C ALA A 130 -36.12 -35.32 -33.71
N LEU A 131 -35.27 -34.48 -34.29
CA LEU A 131 -35.24 -33.04 -33.99
C LEU A 131 -36.50 -32.29 -34.48
N ARG A 132 -37.19 -32.79 -35.52
CA ARG A 132 -38.49 -32.23 -35.97
C ARG A 132 -39.64 -32.69 -35.08
N ALA A 133 -39.62 -33.93 -34.62
CA ALA A 133 -40.71 -34.54 -33.86
C ALA A 133 -40.69 -34.15 -32.37
N LEU A 134 -39.51 -33.90 -31.80
CA LEU A 134 -39.34 -33.59 -30.38
C LEU A 134 -39.36 -32.08 -30.11
N PRO A 135 -39.97 -31.63 -29.00
CA PRO A 135 -39.88 -30.25 -28.55
C PRO A 135 -38.44 -29.80 -28.28
N ILE A 136 -38.18 -28.49 -28.44
CA ILE A 136 -36.86 -27.87 -28.27
C ILE A 136 -36.23 -28.15 -26.90
N THR A 137 -37.04 -28.30 -25.85
CA THR A 137 -36.60 -28.63 -24.48
C THR A 137 -35.89 -29.97 -24.38
N GLN A 138 -36.14 -30.91 -25.30
CA GLN A 138 -35.58 -32.25 -25.29
C GLN A 138 -34.39 -32.41 -26.25
N HIS A 139 -34.08 -31.38 -27.05
CA HIS A 139 -33.00 -31.42 -28.03
C HIS A 139 -31.63 -31.64 -27.38
N HIS A 140 -31.42 -31.17 -26.15
CA HIS A 140 -30.18 -31.40 -25.36
C HIS A 140 -29.81 -32.89 -25.22
N ARG A 141 -30.76 -33.82 -25.32
CA ARG A 141 -30.49 -35.28 -25.22
C ARG A 141 -30.10 -35.91 -26.56
N VAL A 142 -30.53 -35.32 -27.66
CA VAL A 142 -30.30 -35.82 -29.02
C VAL A 142 -28.95 -35.34 -29.54
N TRP A 143 -28.61 -34.08 -29.28
CA TRP A 143 -27.39 -33.45 -29.79
C TRP A 143 -26.08 -34.15 -29.41
N PRO A 144 -25.82 -34.59 -28.16
CA PRO A 144 -24.57 -35.26 -27.82
C PRO A 144 -24.32 -36.55 -28.63
N LEU A 145 -25.38 -37.32 -28.88
CA LEU A 145 -25.33 -38.54 -29.68
C LEU A 145 -25.19 -38.23 -31.18
N TYR A 146 -25.78 -37.13 -31.64
CA TYR A 146 -25.65 -36.71 -33.02
C TYR A 146 -24.25 -36.14 -33.31
N LEU A 147 -23.67 -35.39 -32.37
CA LEU A 147 -22.31 -34.86 -32.45
C LEU A 147 -21.26 -35.97 -32.38
N SER A 148 -21.43 -36.98 -31.51
CA SER A 148 -20.51 -38.13 -31.48
C SER A 148 -20.55 -38.92 -32.78
N PHE A 149 -21.73 -39.11 -33.38
CA PHE A 149 -21.89 -39.71 -34.71
C PHE A 149 -21.19 -38.90 -35.80
N VAL A 150 -21.31 -37.58 -35.75
CA VAL A 150 -20.69 -36.69 -36.73
C VAL A 150 -19.16 -36.65 -36.59
N LYS A 151 -18.63 -36.65 -35.36
CA LYS A 151 -17.17 -36.72 -35.10
C LYS A 151 -16.57 -38.06 -35.52
N SER A 152 -17.32 -39.17 -35.47
CA SER A 152 -16.81 -40.50 -35.81
C SER A 152 -16.71 -40.79 -37.30
N HIS A 153 -17.26 -39.96 -38.18
CA HIS A 153 -17.27 -40.18 -39.63
C HIS A 153 -16.58 -39.02 -40.37
N ALA A 154 -15.72 -39.34 -41.33
CA ALA A 154 -14.93 -38.38 -42.11
C ALA A 154 -15.73 -37.69 -43.23
N VAL A 155 -16.89 -37.08 -42.91
CA VAL A 155 -17.64 -36.25 -43.87
C VAL A 155 -17.72 -34.81 -43.34
N PRO A 156 -16.75 -33.95 -43.68
CA PRO A 156 -16.60 -32.63 -43.05
C PRO A 156 -17.74 -31.66 -43.40
N GLU A 157 -18.32 -31.73 -44.60
CA GLU A 157 -19.40 -30.81 -45.01
C GLU A 157 -20.72 -31.05 -44.27
N THR A 158 -21.08 -32.32 -44.06
CA THR A 158 -22.31 -32.67 -43.33
C THR A 158 -22.14 -32.31 -41.87
N ALA A 159 -20.95 -32.55 -41.31
CA ALA A 159 -20.61 -32.16 -39.97
C ALA A 159 -20.73 -30.65 -39.75
N VAL A 160 -20.12 -29.84 -40.62
CA VAL A 160 -20.20 -28.38 -40.56
C VAL A 160 -21.64 -27.88 -40.65
N ARG A 161 -22.48 -28.47 -41.51
CA ARG A 161 -23.91 -28.11 -41.58
C ARG A 161 -24.68 -28.46 -40.30
N VAL A 162 -24.37 -29.60 -39.69
CA VAL A 162 -24.97 -30.05 -38.43
C VAL A 162 -24.55 -29.13 -37.28
N PHE A 163 -23.25 -28.84 -37.15
CA PHE A 163 -22.75 -27.89 -36.16
C PHE A 163 -23.33 -26.48 -36.36
N ARG A 164 -23.45 -25.97 -37.60
CA ARG A 164 -24.12 -24.68 -37.86
C ARG A 164 -25.57 -24.66 -37.41
N ARG A 165 -26.29 -25.78 -37.50
CA ARG A 165 -27.66 -25.90 -36.97
C ARG A 165 -27.68 -25.98 -35.45
N TYR A 166 -26.72 -26.70 -34.86
CA TYR A 166 -26.55 -26.81 -33.41
C TYR A 166 -26.31 -25.44 -32.76
N LEU A 167 -25.40 -24.65 -33.33
CA LEU A 167 -25.04 -23.32 -32.83
C LEU A 167 -26.16 -22.29 -32.88
N LYS A 168 -27.22 -22.52 -33.68
CA LYS A 168 -28.42 -21.67 -33.64
C LYS A 168 -29.23 -21.85 -32.35
N LEU A 169 -29.13 -23.03 -31.73
CA LEU A 169 -29.86 -23.39 -30.52
C LEU A 169 -29.00 -23.22 -29.26
N PHE A 170 -27.73 -23.60 -29.35
CA PHE A 170 -26.76 -23.48 -28.26
C PHE A 170 -25.56 -22.67 -28.75
N PRO A 171 -25.63 -21.33 -28.67
CA PRO A 171 -24.48 -20.47 -28.97
C PRO A 171 -23.27 -20.76 -28.08
N GLU A 172 -23.48 -21.29 -26.88
CA GLU A 172 -22.47 -21.58 -25.85
C GLU A 172 -21.45 -22.66 -26.25
N ASP A 173 -21.85 -23.63 -27.07
CA ASP A 173 -20.97 -24.74 -27.50
C ASP A 173 -20.17 -24.39 -28.78
N ALA A 174 -19.92 -23.12 -29.02
CA ALA A 174 -19.16 -22.67 -30.18
C ALA A 174 -17.68 -23.12 -30.15
N GLU A 175 -17.12 -23.34 -28.97
CA GLU A 175 -15.75 -23.83 -28.79
C GLU A 175 -15.56 -25.26 -29.30
N ASP A 176 -16.51 -26.15 -29.03
CA ASP A 176 -16.47 -27.54 -29.53
C ASP A 176 -16.53 -27.59 -31.07
N TYR A 177 -17.13 -26.58 -31.71
CA TYR A 177 -17.14 -26.42 -33.15
C TYR A 177 -15.80 -25.89 -33.68
N ILE A 178 -15.17 -24.95 -32.97
CA ILE A 178 -13.84 -24.43 -33.30
C ILE A 178 -12.78 -25.53 -33.20
N GLU A 179 -12.79 -26.31 -32.11
CA GLU A 179 -11.90 -27.46 -31.93
C GLU A 179 -12.07 -28.48 -33.07
N TYR A 180 -13.32 -28.75 -33.45
CA TYR A 180 -13.62 -29.62 -34.59
C TYR A 180 -13.10 -29.04 -35.92
N LEU A 181 -13.27 -27.74 -36.17
CA LEU A 181 -12.76 -27.11 -37.38
C LEU A 181 -11.23 -27.10 -37.44
N SER A 182 -10.54 -26.92 -36.30
CA SER A 182 -9.09 -27.05 -36.19
C SER A 182 -8.63 -28.47 -36.52
N SER A 183 -9.36 -29.49 -36.08
CA SER A 183 -9.05 -30.89 -36.41
C SER A 183 -9.18 -31.24 -37.91
N ILE A 184 -9.91 -30.42 -38.68
CA ILE A 184 -10.14 -30.60 -40.13
C ILE A 184 -9.26 -29.62 -40.94
N GLU A 185 -8.40 -28.85 -40.26
CA GLU A 185 -7.56 -27.81 -40.87
C GLU A 185 -8.35 -26.71 -41.62
N ARG A 186 -9.65 -26.54 -41.34
CA ARG A 186 -10.46 -25.43 -41.90
C ARG A 186 -10.34 -24.19 -41.02
N LEU A 187 -9.12 -23.69 -40.94
CA LEU A 187 -8.71 -22.62 -40.03
C LEU A 187 -9.41 -21.28 -40.34
N ASP A 188 -9.73 -20.99 -41.60
CA ASP A 188 -10.45 -19.76 -41.97
C ASP A 188 -11.83 -19.68 -41.35
N GLU A 189 -12.61 -20.76 -41.42
CA GLU A 189 -13.94 -20.80 -40.81
C GLU A 189 -13.84 -20.77 -39.29
N ALA A 190 -12.78 -21.35 -38.72
CA ALA A 190 -12.52 -21.32 -37.28
C ALA A 190 -12.19 -19.91 -36.81
N ALA A 191 -11.28 -19.21 -37.49
CA ALA A 191 -10.87 -17.86 -37.19
C ALA A 191 -12.03 -16.85 -37.33
N VAL A 192 -12.86 -16.96 -38.38
CA VAL A 192 -14.04 -16.09 -38.54
C VAL A 192 -15.04 -16.30 -37.41
N LYS A 193 -15.23 -17.55 -36.96
CA LYS A 193 -16.13 -17.86 -35.86
C LYS A 193 -15.59 -17.42 -34.52
N LEU A 194 -14.31 -17.64 -34.25
CA LEU A 194 -13.62 -17.12 -33.08
C LEU A 194 -13.69 -15.59 -33.03
N ALA A 195 -13.38 -14.89 -34.12
CA ALA A 195 -13.49 -13.43 -34.20
C ALA A 195 -14.92 -12.94 -33.93
N TYR A 196 -15.94 -13.67 -34.40
CA TYR A 196 -17.34 -13.34 -34.12
C TYR A 196 -17.71 -13.54 -32.64
N ILE A 197 -17.21 -14.61 -32.00
CA ILE A 197 -17.45 -14.91 -30.59
C ILE A 197 -16.76 -13.89 -29.69
N VAL A 198 -15.49 -13.63 -29.98
CA VAL A 198 -14.66 -12.62 -29.31
C VAL A 198 -15.26 -11.22 -29.35
N ASN A 199 -15.91 -10.85 -30.46
CA ASN A 199 -16.57 -9.55 -30.59
C ASN A 199 -17.92 -9.45 -29.86
N LYS A 200 -18.45 -10.57 -29.33
CA LYS A 200 -19.68 -10.57 -28.52
C LYS A 200 -19.34 -10.57 -27.04
N GLU A 201 -19.58 -9.45 -26.38
CA GLU A 201 -19.40 -9.30 -24.93
C GLU A 201 -20.33 -10.20 -24.10
N SER A 202 -21.43 -10.70 -24.68
CA SER A 202 -22.42 -11.54 -24.00
C SER A 202 -22.11 -13.04 -24.02
N PHE A 203 -20.97 -13.46 -24.61
CA PHE A 203 -20.62 -14.88 -24.69
C PHE A 203 -20.00 -15.37 -23.38
N VAL A 204 -20.54 -16.46 -22.84
CA VAL A 204 -19.98 -17.15 -21.67
C VAL A 204 -19.52 -18.52 -22.13
N SER A 205 -18.22 -18.78 -21.98
CA SER A 205 -17.61 -20.07 -22.28
C SER A 205 -18.13 -21.16 -21.34
N LYS A 206 -18.54 -22.30 -21.89
CA LYS A 206 -18.86 -23.50 -21.11
C LYS A 206 -17.63 -24.17 -20.50
N HIS A 207 -16.47 -24.00 -21.14
CA HIS A 207 -15.17 -24.48 -20.63
C HIS A 207 -14.56 -23.52 -19.60
N GLY A 208 -15.24 -22.42 -19.28
CA GLY A 208 -14.78 -21.42 -18.32
C GLY A 208 -13.61 -20.58 -18.82
N LYS A 209 -13.33 -20.61 -20.13
CA LYS A 209 -12.28 -19.78 -20.74
C LYS A 209 -12.68 -18.31 -20.68
N SER A 210 -11.73 -17.46 -20.35
CA SER A 210 -11.94 -16.02 -20.39
C SER A 210 -11.95 -15.51 -21.83
N ASN A 211 -12.66 -14.40 -22.09
CA ASN A 211 -12.64 -13.76 -23.41
C ASN A 211 -11.22 -13.40 -23.86
N HIS A 212 -10.30 -13.14 -22.92
CA HIS A 212 -8.88 -12.92 -23.18
C HIS A 212 -8.16 -14.20 -23.66
N GLN A 213 -8.45 -15.37 -23.06
CA GLN A 213 -7.87 -16.63 -23.52
C GLN A 213 -8.34 -16.99 -24.93
N LEU A 214 -9.62 -16.79 -25.23
CA LEU A 214 -10.16 -16.95 -26.59
C LEU A 214 -9.52 -15.97 -27.59
N TRP A 215 -9.12 -14.79 -27.11
CA TRP A 215 -8.37 -13.81 -27.89
C TRP A 215 -6.96 -14.29 -28.21
N ASN A 216 -6.24 -14.82 -27.22
CA ASN A 216 -4.92 -15.39 -27.43
C ASN A 216 -4.97 -16.60 -28.36
N GLU A 217 -5.95 -17.50 -28.20
CA GLU A 217 -6.15 -18.63 -29.11
C GLU A 217 -6.42 -18.16 -30.55
N LEU A 218 -7.19 -17.08 -30.72
CA LEU A 218 -7.39 -16.47 -32.04
C LEU A 218 -6.08 -15.91 -32.60
N CYS A 219 -5.31 -15.17 -31.80
CA CYS A 219 -4.03 -14.59 -32.22
C CYS A 219 -2.99 -15.64 -32.56
N GLU A 220 -2.85 -16.71 -31.77
CA GLU A 220 -1.96 -17.84 -32.06
C GLU A 220 -2.37 -18.58 -33.33
N MET A 221 -3.67 -18.80 -33.52
CA MET A 221 -4.18 -19.48 -34.72
C MET A 221 -3.90 -18.64 -35.97
N ILE A 222 -4.01 -17.31 -35.86
CA ILE A 222 -3.68 -16.36 -36.92
C ILE A 222 -2.18 -16.30 -37.18
N SER A 223 -1.35 -16.21 -36.14
CA SER A 223 0.10 -16.08 -36.28
C SER A 223 0.73 -17.35 -36.88
N GLN A 224 0.28 -18.53 -36.48
CA GLN A 224 0.86 -19.80 -36.96
C GLN A 224 0.51 -20.12 -38.42
N ASN A 225 -0.58 -19.58 -38.98
CA ASN A 225 -1.07 -19.95 -40.31
C ASN A 225 -1.43 -18.75 -41.22
N PRO A 226 -0.46 -17.89 -41.61
CA PRO A 226 -0.74 -16.74 -42.48
C PRO A 226 -1.27 -17.11 -43.87
N ASP A 227 -0.80 -18.21 -44.47
CA ASP A 227 -1.15 -18.59 -45.84
C ASP A 227 -2.59 -19.12 -46.00
N LYS A 228 -3.10 -19.70 -44.91
CA LYS A 228 -4.43 -20.32 -44.88
C LYS A 228 -5.50 -19.23 -44.70
N ILE A 229 -5.30 -18.29 -43.77
CA ILE A 229 -6.30 -17.28 -43.37
C ILE A 229 -6.33 -16.09 -44.33
N ARG A 230 -7.20 -16.15 -45.34
CA ARG A 230 -7.32 -15.09 -46.36
C ARG A 230 -8.51 -14.14 -46.16
N SER A 231 -9.48 -14.57 -45.35
CA SER A 231 -10.79 -13.89 -45.24
C SER A 231 -10.85 -12.78 -44.19
N LEU A 232 -9.80 -12.62 -43.37
CA LEU A 232 -9.78 -11.68 -42.25
C LEU A 232 -8.64 -10.68 -42.41
N ASN A 233 -8.93 -9.40 -42.16
CA ASN A 233 -7.89 -8.38 -41.99
C ASN A 233 -7.26 -8.56 -40.61
N VAL A 234 -6.19 -9.37 -40.57
CA VAL A 234 -5.44 -9.71 -39.35
C VAL A 234 -5.02 -8.46 -38.57
N ASP A 235 -4.48 -7.46 -39.26
CA ASP A 235 -4.03 -6.20 -38.66
C ASP A 235 -5.16 -5.45 -37.92
N ALA A 236 -6.33 -5.32 -38.55
CA ALA A 236 -7.49 -4.64 -37.94
C ALA A 236 -8.03 -5.39 -36.71
N ILE A 237 -7.93 -6.72 -36.69
CA ILE A 237 -8.38 -7.56 -35.58
C ILE A 237 -7.39 -7.43 -34.42
N ILE A 238 -6.09 -7.59 -34.70
CA ILE A 238 -5.05 -7.54 -33.65
C ILE A 238 -4.99 -6.13 -33.03
N ARG A 239 -5.02 -5.07 -33.85
CA ARG A 239 -5.15 -3.68 -33.38
C ARG A 239 -6.47 -3.44 -32.62
N GLY A 240 -7.55 -4.13 -33.00
CA GLY A 240 -8.83 -4.08 -32.32
C GLY A 240 -8.83 -4.70 -30.92
N GLY A 241 -7.92 -5.62 -30.61
CA GLY A 241 -7.73 -6.12 -29.24
C GLY A 241 -6.66 -5.41 -28.46
N LEU A 242 -5.62 -4.86 -29.10
CA LEU A 242 -4.71 -3.92 -28.45
C LEU A 242 -5.45 -2.72 -27.82
N ARG A 243 -6.58 -2.30 -28.41
CA ARG A 243 -7.47 -1.27 -27.84
C ARG A 243 -8.39 -1.74 -26.72
N ARG A 244 -8.75 -3.03 -26.71
CA ARG A 244 -9.76 -3.60 -25.78
C ARG A 244 -9.12 -4.25 -24.56
N TYR A 245 -7.95 -4.85 -24.72
CA TYR A 245 -7.21 -5.51 -23.66
C TYR A 245 -5.93 -4.71 -23.41
N THR A 246 -5.89 -4.04 -22.27
CA THR A 246 -4.70 -3.32 -21.78
C THR A 246 -3.70 -4.25 -21.13
N ASP A 247 -4.09 -5.49 -20.86
CA ASP A 247 -3.29 -6.49 -20.16
C ASP A 247 -2.61 -7.40 -21.18
N GLN A 248 -1.28 -7.59 -21.06
CA GLN A 248 -0.44 -8.42 -21.94
C GLN A 248 -0.31 -7.93 -23.39
N LEU A 249 -0.17 -6.61 -23.59
CA LEU A 249 0.08 -6.03 -24.91
C LEU A 249 1.31 -6.65 -25.61
N GLY A 250 2.33 -7.07 -24.84
CA GLY A 250 3.56 -7.63 -25.40
C GLY A 250 3.34 -8.91 -26.20
N HIS A 251 2.48 -9.81 -25.72
CA HIS A 251 2.15 -11.05 -26.43
C HIS A 251 1.41 -10.77 -27.75
N LEU A 252 0.49 -9.81 -27.74
CA LEU A 252 -0.29 -9.45 -28.93
C LEU A 252 0.58 -8.81 -30.00
N TRP A 253 1.47 -7.89 -29.62
CA TRP A 253 2.44 -7.30 -30.53
C TRP A 253 3.39 -8.35 -31.11
N ASN A 254 3.87 -9.28 -30.29
CA ASN A 254 4.69 -10.40 -30.77
C ASN A 254 3.93 -11.31 -31.73
N SER A 255 2.65 -11.59 -31.48
CA SER A 255 1.81 -12.38 -32.39
C SER A 255 1.56 -11.68 -33.73
N LEU A 256 1.43 -10.35 -33.73
CA LEU A 256 1.30 -9.55 -34.94
C LEU A 256 2.60 -9.53 -35.74
N ALA A 257 3.73 -9.35 -35.07
CA ALA A 257 5.04 -9.38 -35.70
C ALA A 257 5.33 -10.77 -36.29
N ASP A 258 5.07 -11.86 -35.55
CA ASP A 258 5.26 -13.24 -36.02
C ASP A 258 4.42 -13.53 -37.28
N TYR A 259 3.21 -12.98 -37.38
CA TYR A 259 2.40 -13.07 -38.60
C TYR A 259 3.10 -12.43 -39.82
N TYR A 260 3.70 -11.25 -39.67
CA TYR A 260 4.41 -10.59 -40.77
C TYR A 260 5.77 -11.25 -41.08
N ILE A 261 6.46 -11.77 -40.07
CA ILE A 261 7.70 -12.55 -40.23
C ILE A 261 7.43 -13.79 -41.08
N ARG A 262 6.39 -14.56 -40.74
CA ARG A 262 6.00 -15.75 -41.50
C ARG A 262 5.44 -15.44 -42.89
N SER A 263 4.82 -14.27 -43.06
CA SER A 263 4.39 -13.77 -44.37
C SER A 263 5.55 -13.28 -45.26
N GLY A 264 6.79 -13.24 -44.74
CA GLY A 264 7.98 -12.79 -45.46
C GLY A 264 8.14 -11.27 -45.59
N LEU A 265 7.31 -10.49 -44.89
CA LEU A 265 7.33 -9.02 -44.92
C LEU A 265 8.13 -8.48 -43.71
N PHE A 266 9.45 -8.63 -43.75
CA PHE A 266 10.35 -8.28 -42.64
C PHE A 266 10.37 -6.80 -42.29
N GLU A 267 10.30 -5.90 -43.27
CA GLU A 267 10.26 -4.44 -43.02
C GLU A 267 9.01 -4.04 -42.23
N ARG A 268 7.85 -4.61 -42.56
CA ARG A 268 6.62 -4.36 -41.82
C ARG A 268 6.67 -4.94 -40.40
N ALA A 269 7.32 -6.08 -40.21
CA ALA A 269 7.53 -6.64 -38.88
C ALA A 269 8.38 -5.68 -38.01
N ARG A 270 9.41 -5.06 -38.59
CA ARG A 270 10.21 -4.01 -37.92
C ARG A 270 9.39 -2.79 -37.55
N ASP A 271 8.60 -2.26 -38.50
CA ASP A 271 7.71 -1.12 -38.23
C ASP A 271 6.76 -1.40 -37.06
N ILE A 272 6.29 -2.64 -36.95
CA ILE A 272 5.40 -3.09 -35.87
C ILE A 272 6.14 -3.22 -34.55
N TYR A 273 7.38 -3.71 -34.54
CA TYR A 273 8.20 -3.72 -33.33
C TYR A 273 8.53 -2.30 -32.85
N GLU A 274 8.84 -1.38 -33.75
CA GLU A 274 9.06 0.03 -33.43
C GLU A 274 7.78 0.70 -32.90
N GLU A 275 6.63 0.44 -33.54
CA GLU A 275 5.33 0.91 -33.04
C GLU A 275 5.01 0.34 -31.65
N ALA A 276 5.31 -0.95 -31.43
CA ALA A 276 5.13 -1.60 -30.14
C ALA A 276 6.01 -0.96 -29.06
N ILE A 277 7.29 -0.71 -29.34
CA ILE A 277 8.22 -0.06 -28.40
C ILE A 277 7.74 1.35 -28.01
N GLN A 278 7.13 2.09 -28.93
CA GLN A 278 6.60 3.43 -28.66
C GLN A 278 5.29 3.39 -27.84
N THR A 279 4.42 2.42 -28.12
CA THR A 279 3.07 2.34 -27.52
C THR A 279 3.04 1.64 -26.17
N VAL A 280 3.98 0.72 -25.91
CA VAL A 280 3.99 -0.05 -24.67
C VAL A 280 4.26 0.82 -23.45
N THR A 281 3.39 0.64 -22.44
CA THR A 281 3.44 1.34 -21.16
C THR A 281 4.06 0.48 -20.06
N THR A 282 3.93 -0.85 -20.09
CA THR A 282 4.47 -1.70 -19.02
C THR A 282 5.91 -2.13 -19.30
N VAL A 283 6.74 -2.22 -18.25
CA VAL A 283 8.14 -2.68 -18.39
C VAL A 283 8.19 -4.14 -18.83
N ARG A 284 7.26 -4.98 -18.35
CA ARG A 284 7.20 -6.40 -18.70
C ARG A 284 6.90 -6.59 -20.18
N ASP A 285 5.88 -5.91 -20.69
CA ASP A 285 5.54 -5.98 -22.12
C ASP A 285 6.68 -5.40 -22.97
N PHE A 286 7.35 -4.34 -22.50
CA PHE A 286 8.50 -3.77 -23.20
C PHE A 286 9.64 -4.79 -23.30
N THR A 287 9.99 -5.47 -22.21
CA THR A 287 11.02 -6.51 -22.24
C THR A 287 10.64 -7.66 -23.18
N GLN A 288 9.38 -8.09 -23.19
CA GLN A 288 8.93 -9.17 -24.05
C GLN A 288 8.98 -8.82 -25.54
N VAL A 289 8.62 -7.58 -25.90
CA VAL A 289 8.69 -7.08 -27.28
C VAL A 289 10.13 -6.81 -27.69
N PHE A 290 10.93 -6.21 -26.81
CA PHE A 290 12.32 -5.89 -27.08
C PHE A 290 13.17 -7.15 -27.26
N ASP A 291 13.02 -8.14 -26.37
CA ASP A 291 13.76 -9.40 -26.48
C ASP A 291 13.35 -10.17 -27.75
N ALA A 292 12.07 -10.13 -28.14
CA ALA A 292 11.60 -10.70 -29.39
C ALA A 292 12.14 -9.96 -30.63
N TYR A 293 12.20 -8.62 -30.58
CA TYR A 293 12.76 -7.81 -31.65
C TYR A 293 14.27 -8.02 -31.81
N ALA A 294 15.01 -8.08 -30.71
CA ALA A 294 16.44 -8.38 -30.70
C ALA A 294 16.71 -9.79 -31.27
N GLN A 295 15.96 -10.80 -30.82
CA GLN A 295 16.05 -12.15 -31.38
C GLN A 295 15.71 -12.19 -32.88
N PHE A 296 14.73 -11.40 -33.32
CA PHE A 296 14.39 -11.30 -34.73
C PHE A 296 15.54 -10.71 -35.56
N GLU A 297 16.14 -9.60 -35.14
CA GLU A 297 17.29 -9.01 -35.85
C GLU A 297 18.51 -9.92 -35.81
N GLU A 298 18.79 -10.59 -34.67
CA GLU A 298 19.86 -11.59 -34.57
C GLU A 298 19.64 -12.77 -35.54
N LEU A 299 18.43 -13.31 -35.59
CA LEU A 299 18.10 -14.42 -36.51
C LEU A 299 18.13 -13.97 -37.97
N SER A 300 17.66 -12.76 -38.27
CA SER A 300 17.71 -12.16 -39.61
C SER A 300 19.16 -11.96 -40.07
N LEU A 301 20.03 -11.53 -39.14
CA LEU A 301 21.45 -11.34 -39.37
C LEU A 301 22.19 -12.68 -39.55
N ASN A 302 21.96 -13.65 -38.66
CA ASN A 302 22.55 -14.99 -38.75
C ASN A 302 22.18 -15.68 -40.07
N LYS A 303 20.91 -15.65 -40.45
CA LYS A 303 20.47 -16.24 -41.72
C LYS A 303 21.14 -15.56 -42.92
N ARG A 304 21.32 -14.23 -42.88
CA ARG A 304 21.99 -13.52 -43.96
C ARG A 304 23.48 -13.81 -44.01
N MET A 305 24.14 -13.96 -42.86
CA MET A 305 25.54 -14.42 -42.80
C MET A 305 25.70 -15.82 -43.39
N GLU A 306 24.77 -16.74 -43.11
CA GLU A 306 24.76 -18.08 -43.70
C GLU A 306 24.57 -18.02 -45.22
N GLU A 307 23.62 -17.23 -45.72
CA GLU A 307 23.38 -17.03 -47.17
C GLU A 307 24.63 -16.46 -47.88
N ILE A 308 25.34 -15.53 -47.25
CA ILE A 308 26.57 -14.95 -47.80
C ILE A 308 27.71 -15.98 -47.74
N ALA A 309 27.80 -16.78 -46.68
CA ALA A 309 28.83 -17.82 -46.54
C ALA A 309 28.63 -18.98 -47.54
N GLU A 310 27.39 -19.27 -47.95
CA GLU A 310 27.08 -20.26 -48.99
C GLU A 310 27.30 -19.72 -50.42
N ASN A 311 27.34 -18.40 -50.61
CA ASN A 311 27.61 -17.78 -51.90
C ASN A 311 29.13 -17.67 -52.16
N ASP A 312 29.65 -18.45 -53.12
CA ASP A 312 31.07 -18.49 -53.50
C ASP A 312 31.65 -17.15 -54.03
N THR A 313 30.80 -16.17 -54.36
CA THR A 313 31.20 -14.80 -54.73
C THR A 313 30.40 -13.77 -53.93
N PRO A 314 30.88 -13.36 -52.74
CA PRO A 314 30.23 -12.28 -51.98
C PRO A 314 30.29 -10.98 -52.78
N SER A 315 29.14 -10.32 -52.95
CA SER A 315 29.05 -9.00 -53.56
C SER A 315 29.36 -7.93 -52.52
N GLU A 316 30.01 -6.82 -52.91
CA GLU A 316 30.17 -5.64 -52.05
C GLU A 316 28.79 -5.12 -51.55
N GLU A 317 27.72 -5.35 -52.31
CA GLU A 317 26.35 -5.02 -51.90
C GLU A 317 25.84 -5.89 -50.73
N ASP A 318 26.25 -7.16 -50.66
CA ASP A 318 25.89 -8.06 -49.56
C ASP A 318 26.61 -7.67 -48.27
N ASP A 319 27.88 -7.23 -48.38
CA ASP A 319 28.67 -6.73 -47.26
C ASP A 319 28.10 -5.41 -46.71
N ILE A 320 27.71 -4.48 -47.59
CA ILE A 320 27.04 -3.23 -47.19
C ILE A 320 25.72 -3.53 -46.48
N GLU A 321 24.94 -4.50 -46.95
CA GLU A 321 23.69 -4.90 -46.30
C GLU A 321 23.94 -5.52 -44.91
N LEU A 322 24.99 -6.33 -44.78
CA LEU A 322 25.41 -6.90 -43.49
C LEU A 322 25.82 -5.81 -42.51
N GLU A 323 26.68 -4.87 -42.93
CA GLU A 323 27.11 -3.73 -42.12
C GLU A 323 25.91 -2.87 -41.69
N LEU A 324 24.95 -2.64 -42.58
CA LEU A 324 23.73 -1.91 -42.26
C LEU A 324 22.89 -2.63 -41.19
N ARG A 325 22.81 -3.97 -41.23
CA ARG A 325 22.07 -4.76 -40.24
C ARG A 325 22.81 -4.81 -38.90
N LEU A 326 24.14 -4.93 -38.90
CA LEU A 326 24.97 -4.84 -37.70
C LEU A 326 24.82 -3.47 -37.01
N ALA A 327 24.97 -2.39 -37.78
CA ALA A 327 24.83 -1.03 -37.26
C ALA A 327 23.44 -0.76 -36.65
N ARG A 328 22.39 -1.35 -37.22
CA ARG A 328 21.02 -1.27 -36.66
C ARG A 328 20.88 -2.03 -35.35
N LEU A 329 21.46 -3.23 -35.24
CA LEU A 329 21.43 -4.01 -34.01
C LEU A 329 22.21 -3.31 -32.89
N GLU A 330 23.36 -2.73 -33.22
CA GLU A 330 24.14 -1.91 -32.29
C GLU A 330 23.33 -0.69 -31.80
N ASP A 331 22.71 0.05 -32.73
CA ASP A 331 21.85 1.20 -32.40
C ASP A 331 20.63 0.80 -31.54
N LEU A 332 20.02 -0.36 -31.81
CA LEU A 332 18.93 -0.90 -30.98
C LEU A 332 19.40 -1.23 -29.56
N MET A 333 20.58 -1.84 -29.44
CA MET A 333 21.17 -2.22 -28.16
C MET A 333 21.57 -1.01 -27.31
N GLU A 334 22.15 0.03 -27.93
CA GLU A 334 22.47 1.29 -27.26
C GLU A 334 21.21 2.02 -26.77
N ARG A 335 20.11 1.94 -27.54
CA ARG A 335 18.83 2.57 -27.20
C ARG A 335 18.08 1.87 -26.08
N ARG A 336 18.43 0.63 -25.71
CA ARG A 336 17.69 -0.16 -24.70
C ARG A 336 17.44 0.61 -23.40
N LEU A 337 18.47 1.25 -22.85
CA LEU A 337 18.37 1.99 -21.59
C LEU A 337 17.51 3.26 -21.73
N LEU A 338 17.62 3.96 -22.87
CA LEU A 338 16.81 5.14 -23.19
C LEU A 338 15.34 4.78 -23.38
N LEU A 339 15.07 3.67 -24.08
CA LEU A 339 13.73 3.16 -24.33
C LEU A 339 13.09 2.67 -23.04
N LEU A 340 13.82 1.94 -22.19
CA LEU A 340 13.33 1.53 -20.88
C LEU A 340 12.97 2.73 -20.00
N ASN A 341 13.83 3.75 -19.96
CA ASN A 341 13.53 4.98 -19.25
C ASN A 341 12.30 5.69 -19.82
N SER A 342 12.13 5.70 -21.15
CA SER A 342 10.93 6.26 -21.79
C SER A 342 9.64 5.53 -21.39
N VAL A 343 9.69 4.20 -21.23
CA VAL A 343 8.55 3.38 -20.77
C VAL A 343 8.20 3.75 -19.32
N LEU A 344 9.20 3.90 -18.46
CA LEU A 344 9.00 4.29 -17.05
C LEU A 344 8.40 5.70 -16.93
N LEU A 345 8.82 6.63 -17.78
CA LEU A 345 8.24 7.97 -17.86
C LEU A 345 6.82 7.97 -18.44
N ARG A 346 6.47 7.02 -19.32
CA ARG A 346 5.08 6.82 -19.76
C ARG A 346 4.16 6.29 -18.67
N GLN A 347 4.68 5.46 -17.76
CA GLN A 347 3.91 4.99 -16.59
C GLN A 347 3.65 6.12 -15.61
N ASN A 348 4.71 6.86 -15.27
CA ASN A 348 4.65 7.95 -14.29
C ASN A 348 5.43 9.16 -14.80
N PRO A 349 4.78 10.06 -15.57
CA PRO A 349 5.42 11.28 -16.08
C PRO A 349 5.94 12.20 -14.98
N HIS A 350 5.37 12.10 -13.77
CA HIS A 350 5.69 12.96 -12.64
C HIS A 350 6.82 12.41 -11.74
N ASN A 351 7.50 11.33 -12.14
CA ASN A 351 8.62 10.78 -11.38
C ASN A 351 9.92 11.52 -11.71
N VAL A 352 10.38 12.35 -10.78
CA VAL A 352 11.57 13.21 -10.97
C VAL A 352 12.87 12.41 -11.02
N LEU A 353 12.96 11.27 -10.31
CA LEU A 353 14.17 10.44 -10.29
C LEU A 353 14.44 9.78 -11.65
N GLU A 354 13.39 9.42 -12.38
CA GLU A 354 13.53 8.82 -13.71
C GLU A 354 13.93 9.86 -14.76
N TRP A 355 13.48 11.11 -14.62
CA TRP A 355 13.99 12.22 -15.44
C TRP A 355 15.47 12.48 -15.21
N HIS A 356 15.95 12.40 -13.97
CA HIS A 356 17.38 12.52 -13.66
C HIS A 356 18.21 11.38 -14.25
N LYS A 357 17.71 10.14 -14.18
CA LYS A 357 18.36 9.01 -14.84
C LYS A 357 18.42 9.21 -16.35
N ARG A 358 17.36 9.76 -16.96
CA ARG A 358 17.35 10.09 -18.39
C ARG A 358 18.46 11.05 -18.76
N VAL A 359 18.66 12.10 -17.96
CA VAL A 359 19.70 13.10 -18.20
C VAL A 359 21.08 12.45 -18.17
N ARG A 360 21.37 11.63 -17.16
CA ARG A 360 22.64 10.88 -17.07
C ARG A 360 22.88 9.94 -18.26
N LEU A 361 21.82 9.39 -18.84
CA LEU A 361 21.93 8.57 -20.05
C LEU A 361 22.26 9.38 -21.30
N PHE A 362 22.03 10.70 -21.31
CA PHE A 362 22.39 11.60 -22.41
C PHE A 362 23.73 12.33 -22.20
N ASP A 363 24.54 11.90 -21.23
CA ASP A 363 25.87 12.48 -20.98
C ASP A 363 26.71 12.49 -22.28
N GLY A 364 27.12 13.69 -22.71
CA GLY A 364 27.84 13.91 -23.96
C GLY A 364 27.02 14.55 -25.09
N LYS A 365 25.70 14.70 -24.96
CA LYS A 365 24.81 15.40 -25.94
C LYS A 365 24.06 16.57 -25.30
N PRO A 366 24.63 17.79 -25.28
CA PRO A 366 24.03 18.95 -24.61
C PRO A 366 22.62 19.34 -25.07
N LEU A 367 22.33 19.25 -26.38
CA LEU A 367 21.03 19.60 -26.94
C LEU A 367 19.92 18.66 -26.49
N ASP A 368 20.21 17.35 -26.41
CA ASP A 368 19.25 16.36 -25.96
C ASP A 368 18.99 16.49 -24.45
N ILE A 369 20.01 16.85 -23.65
CA ILE A 369 19.86 17.16 -22.23
C ILE A 369 18.91 18.36 -22.03
N ILE A 370 19.07 19.43 -22.80
CA ILE A 370 18.15 20.58 -22.72
C ILE A 370 16.74 20.18 -23.13
N ARG A 371 16.58 19.37 -24.18
CA ARG A 371 15.27 18.87 -24.59
C ARG A 371 14.62 18.02 -23.49
N THR A 372 15.36 17.14 -22.83
CA THR A 372 14.81 16.31 -21.76
C THR A 372 14.43 17.14 -20.53
N TYR A 373 15.22 18.11 -20.12
CA TYR A 373 14.85 19.00 -19.02
C TYR A 373 13.64 19.88 -19.35
N THR A 374 13.56 20.41 -20.58
CA THR A 374 12.39 21.20 -20.99
C THR A 374 11.12 20.37 -21.12
N GLU A 375 11.21 19.12 -21.57
CA GLU A 375 10.11 18.14 -21.54
C GLU A 375 9.71 17.79 -20.09
N ALA A 376 10.68 17.55 -19.21
CA ALA A 376 10.45 17.26 -17.80
C ALA A 376 9.70 18.40 -17.11
N VAL A 377 10.14 19.64 -17.30
CA VAL A 377 9.50 20.83 -16.72
C VAL A 377 8.07 21.02 -17.23
N LYS A 378 7.78 20.69 -18.50
CA LYS A 378 6.42 20.79 -19.07
C LYS A 378 5.48 19.69 -18.58
N THR A 379 6.00 18.53 -18.22
CA THR A 379 5.21 17.33 -17.92
C THR A 379 5.02 17.06 -16.42
N VAL A 380 5.91 17.59 -15.56
CA VAL A 380 5.84 17.33 -14.12
C VAL A 380 4.93 18.36 -13.44
N ASP A 381 3.79 17.89 -12.93
CA ASP A 381 2.91 18.70 -12.09
C ASP A 381 3.43 18.74 -10.63
N PRO A 382 3.57 19.93 -10.02
CA PRO A 382 4.11 20.06 -8.66
C PRO A 382 3.31 19.35 -7.56
N LYS A 383 2.00 19.12 -7.78
CA LYS A 383 1.11 18.46 -6.81
C LYS A 383 1.17 16.93 -6.87
N LEU A 384 1.47 16.37 -8.04
CA LEU A 384 1.49 14.92 -8.30
C LEU A 384 2.91 14.36 -8.36
N ALA A 385 3.92 15.22 -8.25
CA ALA A 385 5.33 14.86 -8.32
C ALA A 385 5.71 13.86 -7.21
N VAL A 386 6.25 12.72 -7.63
CA VAL A 386 6.88 11.74 -6.74
C VAL A 386 8.37 11.99 -6.77
N GLY A 387 8.90 12.58 -5.70
CA GLY A 387 10.29 12.99 -5.58
C GLY A 387 10.44 14.48 -5.30
N LYS A 388 11.69 14.96 -5.32
CA LYS A 388 12.03 16.35 -5.01
C LYS A 388 12.04 17.18 -6.29
N LEU A 389 10.95 17.89 -6.61
CA LEU A 389 10.86 18.70 -7.84
C LEU A 389 11.95 19.78 -7.93
N HIS A 390 12.36 20.35 -6.79
CA HIS A 390 13.41 21.36 -6.74
C HIS A 390 14.75 20.85 -7.28
N THR A 391 15.07 19.55 -7.19
CA THR A 391 16.34 19.03 -7.70
C THR A 391 16.42 19.07 -9.22
N LEU A 392 15.28 18.93 -9.93
CA LEU A 392 15.23 19.06 -11.38
C LEU A 392 15.67 20.46 -11.83
N TRP A 393 15.14 21.49 -11.18
CA TRP A 393 15.48 22.88 -11.47
C TRP A 393 16.92 23.23 -11.08
N ILE A 394 17.40 22.69 -9.96
CA ILE A 394 18.80 22.89 -9.50
C ILE A 394 19.78 22.23 -10.47
N GLU A 395 19.55 20.98 -10.87
CA GLU A 395 20.43 20.29 -11.83
C GLU A 395 20.37 20.92 -13.22
N PHE A 396 19.20 21.42 -13.64
CA PHE A 396 19.08 22.19 -14.87
C PHE A 396 19.88 23.49 -14.80
N GLY A 397 19.81 24.23 -13.69
CA GLY A 397 20.62 25.43 -13.47
C GLY A 397 22.12 25.16 -13.42
N LYS A 398 22.55 24.10 -12.73
CA LYS A 398 23.95 23.65 -12.67
C LYS A 398 24.48 23.22 -14.03
N PHE A 399 23.64 22.65 -14.90
CA PHE A 399 24.04 22.31 -16.26
C PHE A 399 24.41 23.55 -17.09
N TYR A 400 23.66 24.65 -16.96
CA TYR A 400 24.01 25.92 -17.60
C TYR A 400 25.23 26.61 -16.96
N GLU A 401 25.43 26.43 -15.65
CA GLU A 401 26.64 26.88 -14.94
C GLU A 401 27.90 26.20 -15.50
N VAL A 402 27.86 24.88 -15.73
CA VAL A 402 28.99 24.12 -16.32
C VAL A 402 29.28 24.54 -17.76
N ASN A 403 28.28 25.05 -18.49
CA ASN A 403 28.44 25.55 -19.86
C ASN A 403 28.71 27.06 -19.95
N ASP A 404 29.04 27.73 -18.83
CA ASP A 404 29.31 29.18 -18.72
C ASP A 404 28.16 30.11 -19.17
N GLN A 405 26.92 29.60 -19.24
CA GLN A 405 25.73 30.34 -19.66
C GLN A 405 24.95 30.89 -18.45
N LEU A 406 25.53 31.90 -17.78
CA LEU A 406 24.95 32.50 -16.56
C LEU A 406 23.59 33.20 -16.79
N GLU A 407 23.37 33.80 -17.96
CA GLU A 407 22.10 34.47 -18.28
C GLU A 407 20.94 33.49 -18.41
N ASP A 408 21.18 32.36 -19.07
CA ASP A 408 20.18 31.29 -19.22
C ASP A 408 19.92 30.59 -17.87
N ALA A 409 20.95 30.40 -17.06
CA ALA A 409 20.80 29.90 -15.69
C ALA A 409 19.88 30.81 -14.86
N ARG A 410 20.06 32.14 -14.92
CA ARG A 410 19.18 33.11 -14.24
C ARG A 410 17.74 33.04 -14.72
N LEU A 411 17.53 32.90 -16.03
CA LEU A 411 16.19 32.73 -16.60
C LEU A 411 15.51 31.46 -16.07
N ILE A 412 16.27 30.38 -15.91
CA ILE A 412 15.78 29.11 -15.40
C ILE A 412 15.43 29.21 -13.92
N PHE A 413 16.28 29.83 -13.11
CA PHE A 413 15.97 30.08 -11.70
C PHE A 413 14.77 31.01 -11.53
N ASP A 414 14.64 32.07 -12.33
CA ASP A 414 13.46 32.95 -12.29
C ASP A 414 12.18 32.17 -12.65
N LYS A 415 12.22 31.32 -13.69
CA LYS A 415 11.12 30.39 -14.01
C LYS A 415 10.83 29.41 -12.88
N ALA A 416 11.85 28.87 -12.22
CA ALA A 416 11.69 27.95 -11.10
C ALA A 416 10.97 28.63 -9.92
N THR A 417 11.27 29.89 -9.62
CA THR A 417 10.61 30.63 -8.53
C THR A 417 9.12 30.84 -8.76
N LEU A 418 8.68 30.87 -10.03
CA LEU A 418 7.27 31.03 -10.41
C LEU A 418 6.46 29.73 -10.27
N VAL A 419 7.11 28.57 -10.11
CA VAL A 419 6.43 27.28 -9.98
C VAL A 419 5.76 27.14 -8.60
N PRO A 420 4.48 26.74 -8.52
CA PRO A 420 3.78 26.54 -7.25
C PRO A 420 4.18 25.19 -6.63
N TYR A 421 5.27 25.18 -5.85
CA TYR A 421 5.67 24.02 -5.05
C TYR A 421 4.64 23.69 -3.96
N THR A 422 4.66 22.46 -3.45
CA THR A 422 3.82 22.04 -2.31
C THR A 422 4.44 22.41 -0.97
N LYS A 423 5.78 22.32 -0.87
CA LYS A 423 6.53 22.64 0.35
C LYS A 423 7.25 23.96 0.22
N VAL A 424 7.19 24.78 1.29
CA VAL A 424 7.94 26.04 1.40
C VAL A 424 9.45 25.82 1.40
N GLU A 425 9.91 24.71 1.98
CA GLU A 425 11.32 24.35 2.01
C GLU A 425 11.91 24.09 0.62
N ASP A 426 11.12 23.51 -0.29
CA ASP A 426 11.58 23.18 -1.64
C ASP A 426 11.86 24.47 -2.43
N LEU A 427 10.98 25.47 -2.33
CA LEU A 427 11.21 26.79 -2.93
C LEU A 427 12.38 27.51 -2.24
N ALA A 428 12.52 27.40 -0.92
CA ALA A 428 13.64 27.97 -0.19
C ALA A 428 14.99 27.42 -0.68
N THR A 429 15.09 26.11 -0.96
CA THR A 429 16.32 25.52 -1.50
C THR A 429 16.68 26.04 -2.89
N VAL A 430 15.69 26.31 -3.76
CA VAL A 430 15.95 26.90 -5.09
C VAL A 430 16.52 28.31 -4.96
N TRP A 431 15.98 29.11 -4.04
CA TRP A 431 16.52 30.45 -3.76
C TRP A 431 17.93 30.41 -3.15
N CYS A 432 18.20 29.47 -2.24
CA CYS A 432 19.54 29.27 -1.68
C CYS A 432 20.56 28.89 -2.77
N GLU A 433 20.22 27.96 -3.65
CA GLU A 433 21.11 27.54 -4.73
C GLU A 433 21.31 28.64 -5.78
N TRP A 434 20.29 29.48 -6.04
CA TRP A 434 20.48 30.66 -6.89
C TRP A 434 21.41 31.67 -6.24
N ALA A 435 21.29 31.91 -4.93
CA ALA A 435 22.22 32.77 -4.21
C ALA A 435 23.65 32.19 -4.21
N GLU A 436 23.82 30.88 -4.03
CA GLU A 436 25.11 30.21 -4.15
C GLU A 436 25.70 30.31 -5.56
N LEU A 437 24.88 30.23 -6.61
CA LEU A 437 25.34 30.43 -7.99
C LEU A 437 25.89 31.84 -8.19
N GLU A 438 25.19 32.87 -7.70
CA GLU A 438 25.66 34.26 -7.81
C GLU A 438 26.93 34.49 -6.96
N LEU A 439 27.10 33.79 -5.84
CA LEU A 439 28.34 33.80 -5.06
C LEU A 439 29.50 33.14 -5.81
N ARG A 440 29.29 31.99 -6.46
CA ARG A 440 30.32 31.33 -7.28
C ARG A 440 30.71 32.18 -8.50
N ALA A 441 29.75 32.89 -9.07
CA ALA A 441 29.97 33.85 -10.16
C ALA A 441 30.64 35.17 -9.69
N GLY A 442 30.84 35.36 -8.37
CA GLY A 442 31.48 36.54 -7.79
C GLY A 442 30.61 37.81 -7.74
N GLN A 443 29.29 37.69 -7.89
CA GLN A 443 28.36 38.83 -7.86
C GLN A 443 27.65 38.95 -6.49
N GLU A 444 28.41 39.34 -5.48
CA GLU A 444 27.96 39.45 -4.07
C GLU A 444 26.78 40.43 -3.89
N GLU A 445 26.82 41.58 -4.57
CA GLU A 445 25.72 42.56 -4.53
C GLU A 445 24.44 42.06 -5.21
N ALA A 446 24.56 41.17 -6.21
CA ALA A 446 23.42 40.55 -6.86
C ALA A 446 22.80 39.51 -5.92
N ALA A 447 23.61 38.70 -5.24
CA ALA A 447 23.16 37.74 -4.22
C ALA A 447 22.43 38.42 -3.05
N LEU A 448 22.94 39.55 -2.55
CA LEU A 448 22.25 40.32 -1.50
C LEU A 448 20.89 40.87 -1.98
N ARG A 449 20.82 41.42 -3.20
CA ARG A 449 19.56 41.88 -3.79
C ARG A 449 18.58 40.74 -4.03
N LEU A 450 19.09 39.57 -4.40
CA LEU A 450 18.31 38.36 -4.61
C LEU A 450 17.63 37.90 -3.32
N MET A 451 18.41 37.80 -2.25
CA MET A 451 17.92 37.35 -0.96
C MET A 451 17.00 38.40 -0.31
N ALA A 452 17.25 39.70 -0.55
CA ALA A 452 16.32 40.76 -0.18
C ALA A 452 14.98 40.66 -0.95
N ARG A 453 14.99 40.25 -2.22
CA ARG A 453 13.77 39.98 -3.00
C ARG A 453 13.01 38.77 -2.45
N ALA A 454 13.72 37.70 -2.07
CA ALA A 454 13.11 36.47 -1.54
C ALA A 454 12.52 36.65 -0.12
N THR A 455 13.10 37.54 0.69
CA THR A 455 12.69 37.82 2.08
C THR A 455 11.71 38.98 2.22
N ALA A 456 11.32 39.62 1.11
CA ALA A 456 10.35 40.71 1.12
C ALA A 456 9.00 40.24 1.70
N THR A 457 8.55 40.93 2.75
CA THR A 457 7.27 40.62 3.38
C THR A 457 6.12 41.06 2.46
N PRO A 458 5.20 40.15 2.09
CA PRO A 458 4.02 40.52 1.33
C PRO A 458 3.08 41.38 2.19
N ALA A 459 2.30 42.25 1.53
CA ALA A 459 1.41 43.22 2.19
C ALA A 459 0.33 42.60 3.09
N ARG A 460 0.07 41.29 2.97
CA ARG A 460 -0.85 40.53 3.83
C ARG A 460 -0.09 39.38 4.51
N PRO A 461 -0.13 39.28 5.85
CA PRO A 461 0.50 38.16 6.56
C PRO A 461 -0.31 36.88 6.36
N VAL A 462 0.29 35.90 5.69
CA VAL A 462 -0.31 34.59 5.36
C VAL A 462 0.14 33.53 6.35
N ALA A 463 -0.73 32.63 6.80
CA ALA A 463 -0.35 31.52 7.67
C ALA A 463 0.55 30.50 6.95
N TYR A 464 1.54 29.94 7.67
CA TYR A 464 2.55 29.03 7.08
C TYR A 464 1.94 27.72 6.54
N HIS A 465 0.86 27.26 7.15
CA HIS A 465 0.22 25.97 6.85
C HIS A 465 -1.00 26.06 5.92
N ASP A 466 -1.30 27.22 5.36
CA ASP A 466 -2.63 27.46 4.79
C ASP A 466 -3.01 26.63 3.53
N GLU A 467 -2.16 25.91 2.80
CA GLU A 467 -2.48 25.22 1.50
C GLU A 467 -3.26 25.97 0.38
N ALA A 468 -4.19 26.90 0.64
CA ALA A 468 -4.99 27.60 -0.36
C ALA A 468 -4.21 28.75 -1.02
N GLU A 469 -3.28 29.35 -0.29
CA GLU A 469 -2.41 30.42 -0.81
C GLU A 469 -1.06 29.88 -1.34
N THR A 470 -0.52 30.54 -2.37
CA THR A 470 0.72 30.10 -3.04
C THR A 470 1.92 30.07 -2.10
N VAL A 471 2.77 29.05 -2.25
CA VAL A 471 3.99 28.88 -1.45
C VAL A 471 4.95 30.07 -1.52
N GLN A 472 4.97 30.81 -2.64
CA GLN A 472 5.72 32.07 -2.82
C GLN A 472 5.41 33.11 -1.74
N ALA A 473 4.15 33.22 -1.32
CA ALA A 473 3.74 34.15 -0.26
C ALA A 473 4.20 33.70 1.14
N ARG A 474 4.75 32.49 1.29
CA ARG A 474 5.20 31.93 2.58
C ARG A 474 6.72 31.81 2.69
N VAL A 475 7.45 32.02 1.60
CA VAL A 475 8.92 31.85 1.51
C VAL A 475 9.66 32.68 2.56
N TYR A 476 9.18 33.89 2.82
CA TYR A 476 9.75 34.79 3.84
C TYR A 476 9.67 34.24 5.27
N LYS A 477 8.95 33.14 5.53
CA LYS A 477 8.91 32.48 6.84
C LYS A 477 9.91 31.34 6.99
N SER A 478 10.62 31.00 5.92
CA SER A 478 11.59 29.90 5.97
C SER A 478 12.87 30.31 6.71
N ILE A 479 13.28 29.48 7.66
CA ILE A 479 14.46 29.73 8.51
C ILE A 479 15.75 29.68 7.69
N LYS A 480 15.84 28.73 6.75
CA LYS A 480 17.02 28.52 5.89
C LYS A 480 17.38 29.73 5.03
N LEU A 481 16.38 30.44 4.51
CA LEU A 481 16.62 31.66 3.73
C LEU A 481 17.10 32.80 4.60
N TRP A 482 16.51 32.96 5.80
CA TRP A 482 16.96 33.99 6.74
C TRP A 482 18.35 33.72 7.31
N SER A 483 18.73 32.45 7.55
CA SER A 483 20.08 32.12 7.98
C SER A 483 21.10 32.47 6.91
N LEU A 484 20.89 32.01 5.67
CA LEU A 484 21.78 32.33 4.56
C LEU A 484 21.84 33.85 4.31
N TYR A 485 20.72 34.55 4.41
CA TYR A 485 20.70 36.01 4.27
C TYR A 485 21.49 36.72 5.38
N ALA A 486 21.37 36.24 6.63
CA ALA A 486 22.12 36.77 7.75
C ALA A 486 23.63 36.52 7.60
N ASP A 487 24.02 35.32 7.15
CA ASP A 487 25.41 34.95 6.88
C ASP A 487 26.02 35.83 5.77
N LEU A 488 25.26 36.09 4.70
CA LEU A 488 25.64 36.98 3.61
C LEU A 488 25.77 38.45 4.07
N GLU A 489 24.89 38.93 4.94
CA GLU A 489 25.00 40.28 5.50
C GLU A 489 26.10 40.41 6.58
N GLU A 490 26.46 39.31 7.24
CA GLU A 490 27.59 39.28 8.16
C GLU A 490 28.92 39.41 7.41
N SER A 491 29.05 38.67 6.32
CA SER A 491 30.23 38.71 5.45
C SER A 491 30.34 40.00 4.63
N PHE A 492 29.22 40.53 4.11
CA PHE A 492 29.27 41.62 3.10
C PHE A 492 28.42 42.88 3.43
N GLY A 493 27.62 42.89 4.50
CA GLY A 493 26.62 43.95 4.76
C GLY A 493 27.12 45.23 5.45
N THR A 494 26.39 46.34 5.24
CA THR A 494 26.59 47.64 5.93
C THR A 494 25.83 47.73 7.26
N PHE A 495 26.36 48.51 8.22
CA PHE A 495 25.92 48.56 9.63
C PHE A 495 24.42 48.84 9.84
N LYS A 496 23.77 49.63 8.98
CA LYS A 496 22.34 50.00 9.10
C LYS A 496 21.39 48.91 8.62
N VAL A 497 21.76 48.17 7.58
CA VAL A 497 20.92 47.09 7.04
C VAL A 497 20.98 45.90 7.99
N ARG A 498 22.17 45.65 8.57
CA ARG A 498 22.43 44.63 9.60
C ARG A 498 21.49 44.73 10.82
N SER A 499 21.08 45.93 11.26
CA SER A 499 20.15 46.07 12.40
C SER A 499 18.70 45.83 12.02
N LEU A 500 18.27 46.28 10.83
CA LEU A 500 16.91 46.14 10.35
C LEU A 500 16.59 44.68 9.99
N SER A 501 17.48 44.05 9.23
CA SER A 501 17.43 42.62 8.86
C SER A 501 17.32 41.73 10.09
N ARG A 502 18.15 41.98 11.12
CA ARG A 502 18.11 41.24 12.39
C ARG A 502 16.79 41.41 13.14
N THR A 503 16.19 42.60 13.12
CA THR A 503 14.87 42.81 13.74
C THR A 503 13.74 42.11 12.99
N THR A 504 13.78 42.04 11.66
CA THR A 504 12.81 41.30 10.86
C THR A 504 13.02 39.79 10.92
N ALA A 505 14.26 39.31 11.01
CA ALA A 505 14.59 37.91 11.27
C ALA A 505 14.01 37.50 12.64
N LEU A 506 14.32 38.24 13.71
CA LEU A 506 13.78 38.00 15.06
C LEU A 506 12.25 37.99 15.14
N LEU A 507 11.55 38.81 14.35
CA LEU A 507 10.09 38.85 14.32
C LEU A 507 9.47 37.63 13.60
N ASN A 508 10.20 36.99 12.68
CA ASN A 508 9.70 35.87 11.88
C ASN A 508 10.25 34.49 12.29
N LEU A 509 11.38 34.42 13.03
CA LEU A 509 12.13 33.17 13.33
C LEU A 509 11.60 32.35 14.51
N VAL A 510 10.51 32.74 15.17
CA VAL A 510 10.13 32.16 16.48
C VAL A 510 9.29 30.88 16.32
N LEU A 511 9.98 29.76 16.04
CA LEU A 511 9.59 28.40 16.42
C LEU A 511 10.81 27.70 17.06
N PRO A 512 10.61 26.71 17.95
CA PRO A 512 11.37 26.51 19.20
C PRO A 512 12.75 25.83 19.10
N HIS A 513 13.37 25.81 17.91
CA HIS A 513 14.48 24.89 17.63
C HIS A 513 15.86 25.54 17.41
N VAL A 514 16.00 26.84 17.65
CA VAL A 514 17.31 27.50 17.52
C VAL A 514 18.11 27.35 18.81
N SER A 515 19.33 26.83 18.67
CA SER A 515 20.31 26.59 19.74
C SER A 515 20.85 27.89 20.36
N HIS A 516 21.18 27.78 21.65
CA HIS A 516 21.67 28.81 22.59
C HIS A 516 22.90 29.63 22.13
N GLU A 517 23.72 29.10 21.24
CA GLU A 517 24.98 29.73 20.82
C GLU A 517 24.77 30.87 19.81
N ASP A 518 23.83 30.71 18.88
CA ASP A 518 23.58 31.71 17.82
C ASP A 518 22.94 33.00 18.37
N ILE A 519 22.06 32.87 19.37
CA ILE A 519 21.39 34.02 20.03
C ILE A 519 22.42 34.90 20.77
N THR A 520 23.45 34.27 21.35
CA THR A 520 24.46 34.98 22.15
C THR A 520 25.41 35.79 21.25
N ILE A 521 25.78 35.26 20.09
CA ILE A 521 26.57 35.95 19.06
C ILE A 521 25.72 37.06 18.39
N PHE A 522 24.43 36.81 18.16
CA PHE A 522 23.50 37.76 17.52
C PHE A 522 23.35 39.10 18.28
N ILE A 523 23.39 39.07 19.61
CA ILE A 523 23.12 40.24 20.46
C ILE A 523 24.40 41.02 20.81
N GLN A 524 25.56 40.39 20.66
CA GLN A 524 26.86 40.87 21.16
C GLN A 524 27.29 42.29 20.70
N PRO A 525 26.97 42.79 19.48
CA PRO A 525 27.49 44.08 19.02
C PRO A 525 26.56 45.29 19.22
N LEU A 526 25.35 45.17 19.79
CA LEU A 526 24.41 46.29 19.84
C LEU A 526 24.59 47.19 21.09
N PRO A 527 24.76 48.52 20.93
CA PRO A 527 24.73 49.47 22.05
C PRO A 527 23.33 49.61 22.68
N ILE A 528 22.28 49.06 22.05
CA ILE A 528 20.88 49.05 22.53
C ILE A 528 20.57 47.64 23.07
N TYR A 529 21.23 47.28 24.16
CA TYR A 529 21.11 45.98 24.80
C TYR A 529 19.73 45.68 25.44
N PRO A 530 19.03 46.61 26.14
CA PRO A 530 17.85 46.23 26.91
C PRO A 530 16.61 45.89 26.05
N GLN A 531 16.38 46.63 24.95
CA GLN A 531 15.20 46.45 24.11
C GLN A 531 15.19 45.11 23.36
N ALA A 532 16.35 44.51 23.10
CA ALA A 532 16.46 43.23 22.43
C ALA A 532 16.04 42.08 23.35
N TYR A 533 16.45 42.10 24.62
CA TYR A 533 16.03 41.10 25.61
C TYR A 533 14.57 41.27 26.00
N GLU A 534 14.08 42.50 26.21
CA GLU A 534 12.66 42.76 26.52
C GLU A 534 11.73 42.21 25.42
N LYS A 535 12.13 42.37 24.14
CA LYS A 535 11.40 41.78 23.01
C LYS A 535 11.57 40.26 22.93
N GLY A 536 12.75 39.72 23.25
CA GLY A 536 12.99 38.28 23.30
C GLY A 536 12.13 37.59 24.38
N ILE A 537 12.05 38.17 25.57
CA ILE A 537 11.26 37.65 26.70
C ILE A 537 9.77 37.57 26.36
N ALA A 538 9.23 38.57 25.64
CA ALA A 538 7.83 38.60 25.24
C ALA A 538 7.43 37.49 24.24
N LEU A 539 8.41 36.90 23.54
CA LEU A 539 8.16 35.95 22.45
C LEU A 539 8.27 34.49 22.88
N PHE A 540 9.08 34.18 23.89
CA PHE A 540 9.34 32.79 24.32
C PHE A 540 8.43 32.36 25.48
N LYS A 541 8.15 31.05 25.58
CA LYS A 541 7.46 30.41 26.72
C LYS A 541 8.46 29.57 27.52
N TRP A 542 8.25 29.44 28.82
CA TRP A 542 9.06 28.58 29.70
C TRP A 542 9.08 27.14 29.15
N PRO A 543 10.24 26.45 29.03
CA PRO A 543 11.50 26.58 29.80
C PRO A 543 12.66 27.38 29.17
N TYR A 544 12.65 27.67 27.87
CA TYR A 544 13.79 28.29 27.15
C TYR A 544 14.09 29.74 27.57
N ILE A 545 13.11 30.42 28.17
CA ILE A 545 13.29 31.77 28.72
C ILE A 545 14.31 31.77 29.88
N PHE A 546 14.48 30.65 30.60
CA PHE A 546 15.38 30.57 31.74
C PHE A 546 16.84 30.91 31.38
N ASP A 547 17.33 30.37 30.27
CA ASP A 547 18.72 30.60 29.83
C ASP A 547 18.91 32.03 29.31
N ILE A 548 17.89 32.59 28.66
CA ILE A 548 17.85 34.00 28.23
C ILE A 548 17.87 34.92 29.46
N TRP A 549 17.08 34.61 30.49
CA TRP A 549 17.05 35.37 31.73
C TRP A 549 18.39 35.29 32.47
N ASN A 550 19.00 34.10 32.58
CA ASN A 550 20.26 33.93 33.29
C ASN A 550 21.41 34.71 32.59
N THR A 551 21.50 34.63 31.26
CA THR A 551 22.49 35.40 30.48
C THR A 551 22.23 36.90 30.54
N TYR A 552 20.97 37.33 30.50
CA TYR A 552 20.59 38.74 30.61
C TYR A 552 20.92 39.30 31.99
N LEU A 553 20.54 38.60 33.06
CA LEU A 553 20.76 39.02 34.44
C LEU A 553 22.26 39.03 34.77
N THR A 554 23.02 37.99 34.44
CA THR A 554 24.47 37.96 34.70
C THR A 554 25.24 39.08 33.98
N LYS A 555 24.87 39.40 32.73
CA LYS A 555 25.46 40.52 31.97
C LYS A 555 24.94 41.89 32.41
N PHE A 556 23.70 41.97 32.90
CA PHE A 556 23.17 43.20 33.50
C PHE A 556 23.88 43.52 34.82
N LEU A 557 24.11 42.49 35.64
CA LEU A 557 24.85 42.56 36.91
C LEU A 557 26.28 43.05 36.71
N SER A 558 27.02 42.46 35.76
CA SER A 558 28.42 42.84 35.51
C SER A 558 28.59 44.29 35.00
N ARG A 559 27.56 44.88 34.38
CA ARG A 559 27.62 46.23 33.81
C ARG A 559 27.05 47.33 34.72
N TYR A 560 26.02 47.03 35.51
CA TYR A 560 25.27 48.04 36.27
C TYR A 560 25.28 47.84 37.79
N GLY A 561 26.13 46.96 38.33
CA GLY A 561 26.25 46.57 39.75
C GLY A 561 26.50 47.69 40.78
N GLY A 562 25.63 48.69 40.83
CA GLY A 562 25.65 49.77 41.80
C GLY A 562 24.82 51.01 41.43
N THR A 563 24.48 51.24 40.15
CA THR A 563 23.83 52.51 39.73
C THR A 563 22.31 52.43 39.55
N LYS A 564 21.74 51.25 39.28
CA LYS A 564 20.30 51.06 39.00
C LYS A 564 19.74 49.80 39.68
N LEU A 565 19.79 49.75 41.01
CA LEU A 565 19.33 48.62 41.82
C LEU A 565 17.82 48.39 41.74
N GLU A 566 17.02 49.45 41.72
CA GLU A 566 15.55 49.32 41.61
C GLU A 566 15.12 48.69 40.29
N ARG A 567 15.75 49.09 39.17
CA ARG A 567 15.50 48.46 37.87
C ARG A 567 15.94 46.99 37.84
N ALA A 568 17.01 46.64 38.55
CA ALA A 568 17.43 45.25 38.68
C ALA A 568 16.37 44.44 39.44
N ARG A 569 15.83 44.99 40.55
CA ARG A 569 14.76 44.38 41.34
C ARG A 569 13.50 44.17 40.53
N ASP A 570 13.02 45.21 39.83
CA ASP A 570 11.84 45.11 38.96
C ASP A 570 12.02 44.00 37.92
N LEU A 571 13.23 43.86 37.38
CA LEU A 571 13.54 42.84 36.40
C LEU A 571 13.55 41.43 37.01
N PHE A 572 14.13 41.26 38.20
CA PHE A 572 14.05 40.01 38.93
C PHE A 572 12.61 39.67 39.32
N GLU A 573 11.79 40.66 39.70
CA GLU A 573 10.37 40.45 40.02
C GLU A 573 9.57 40.01 38.78
N GLN A 574 9.80 40.63 37.62
CA GLN A 574 9.21 40.20 36.35
C GLN A 574 9.63 38.77 35.95
N CYS A 575 10.88 38.37 36.25
CA CYS A 575 11.30 36.99 36.05
C CYS A 575 10.50 36.05 36.95
N LEU A 576 10.46 36.37 38.24
CA LEU A 576 9.93 35.50 39.30
C LEU A 576 8.41 35.33 39.23
N GLU A 577 7.65 36.34 38.77
CA GLU A 577 6.20 36.23 38.56
C GLU A 577 5.82 35.15 37.54
N ALA A 578 6.68 34.90 36.54
CA ALA A 578 6.40 33.95 35.47
C ALA A 578 7.06 32.57 35.68
N CYS A 579 7.90 32.40 36.71
CA CYS A 579 8.79 31.24 36.89
C CYS A 579 8.09 29.92 37.29
N PRO A 580 8.36 28.80 36.59
CA PRO A 580 8.12 27.46 37.09
C PRO A 580 9.12 27.06 38.21
N PRO A 581 8.72 26.21 39.16
CA PRO A 581 9.49 25.91 40.38
C PRO A 581 10.81 25.15 40.14
N ARG A 582 11.01 24.58 38.94
CA ARG A 582 12.24 23.85 38.55
C ARG A 582 13.48 24.73 38.36
N TYR A 583 13.27 25.99 37.96
CA TYR A 583 14.35 26.91 37.61
C TYR A 583 14.45 28.10 38.57
N ALA A 584 13.55 28.14 39.55
CA ALA A 584 13.44 29.22 40.51
C ALA A 584 14.69 29.32 41.41
N LYS A 585 15.30 28.19 41.80
CA LYS A 585 16.44 28.14 42.73
C LYS A 585 17.63 29.01 42.30
N THR A 586 18.06 28.87 41.06
CA THR A 586 19.21 29.62 40.51
C THR A 586 18.92 31.11 40.40
N LEU A 587 17.71 31.50 39.99
CA LEU A 587 17.29 32.90 39.92
C LEU A 587 17.18 33.53 41.31
N TYR A 588 16.60 32.83 42.29
CA TYR A 588 16.51 33.31 43.66
C TYR A 588 17.89 33.44 44.33
N LEU A 589 18.83 32.52 44.05
CA LEU A 589 20.21 32.63 44.55
C LEU A 589 20.96 33.80 43.93
N LEU A 590 20.76 34.07 42.63
CA LEU A 590 21.34 35.25 41.96
C LEU A 590 20.74 36.55 42.52
N TYR A 591 19.43 36.57 42.77
CA TYR A 591 18.76 37.74 43.36
C TYR A 591 19.22 37.98 44.80
N ALA A 592 19.33 36.92 45.60
CA ALA A 592 19.79 37.03 46.98
C ALA A 592 21.26 37.48 47.07
N LYS A 593 22.14 37.03 46.18
CA LYS A 593 23.53 37.51 46.09
C LYS A 593 23.62 39.00 45.77
N LEU A 594 22.81 39.50 44.83
CA LEU A 594 22.75 40.94 44.55
C LEU A 594 22.30 41.74 45.79
N GLU A 595 21.28 41.25 46.50
CA GLU A 595 20.80 41.93 47.71
C GLU A 595 21.78 41.81 48.89
N GLU A 596 22.63 40.77 48.94
CA GLU A 596 23.73 40.67 49.90
C GLU A 596 24.84 41.69 49.62
N GLU A 597 25.21 41.89 48.36
CA GLU A 597 26.31 42.78 47.98
C GLU A 597 25.92 44.27 48.00
N HIS A 598 24.66 44.60 47.71
CA HIS A 598 24.22 45.99 47.51
C HIS A 598 22.94 46.38 48.28
N GLY A 599 22.27 45.44 48.93
CA GLY A 599 20.95 45.65 49.53
C GLY A 599 20.94 45.83 51.05
N LEU A 600 19.74 46.13 51.57
CA LEU A 600 19.45 46.06 53.00
C LEU A 600 19.32 44.59 53.39
N ALA A 601 20.01 44.16 54.44
CA ALA A 601 19.96 42.80 54.99
C ALA A 601 18.53 42.26 55.21
N ARG A 602 17.55 43.13 55.45
CA ARG A 602 16.13 42.76 55.59
C ARG A 602 15.53 42.25 54.27
N HIS A 603 15.90 42.86 53.15
CA HIS A 603 15.41 42.46 51.82
C HIS A 603 16.04 41.15 51.37
N ALA A 604 17.34 40.96 51.59
CA ALA A 604 18.00 39.67 51.35
C ALA A 604 17.30 38.52 52.09
N MET A 605 16.94 38.72 53.36
CA MET A 605 16.19 37.72 54.13
C MET A 605 14.77 37.48 53.59
N ALA A 606 14.05 38.53 53.18
CA ALA A 606 12.72 38.40 52.59
C ALA A 606 12.77 37.69 51.22
N VAL A 607 13.88 37.82 50.48
CA VAL A 607 14.11 37.07 49.24
C VAL A 607 14.38 35.60 49.55
N TYR A 608 15.23 35.30 50.52
CA TYR A 608 15.44 33.91 50.95
C TYR A 608 14.17 33.25 51.50
N GLU A 609 13.36 33.99 52.26
CA GLU A 609 12.08 33.51 52.78
C GLU A 609 11.04 33.26 51.67
N ARG A 610 11.03 34.08 50.62
CA ARG A 610 10.21 33.82 49.43
C ARG A 610 10.74 32.63 48.63
N ALA A 611 12.06 32.50 48.54
CA ALA A 611 12.70 31.40 47.82
C ALA A 611 12.39 30.04 48.44
N THR A 612 12.27 29.93 49.76
CA THR A 612 11.93 28.64 50.42
C THR A 612 10.51 28.17 50.14
N GLY A 613 9.58 29.08 49.80
CA GLY A 613 8.20 28.73 49.44
C GLY A 613 7.97 28.42 47.96
N ALA A 614 8.85 28.91 47.06
CA ALA A 614 8.68 28.80 45.61
C ALA A 614 9.46 27.62 44.97
N VAL A 615 10.31 26.94 45.74
CA VAL A 615 11.23 25.89 45.27
C VAL A 615 10.64 24.49 45.47
N LEU A 616 11.04 23.54 44.64
CA LEU A 616 10.62 22.13 44.72
C LEU A 616 11.00 21.49 46.08
N PRO A 617 10.21 20.52 46.57
CA PRO A 617 10.46 19.86 47.87
C PRO A 617 11.86 19.23 48.03
N GLU A 618 12.47 18.75 46.93
CA GLU A 618 13.81 18.15 46.95
C GLU A 618 14.92 19.20 47.16
N GLU A 619 14.76 20.38 46.55
CA GLU A 619 15.74 21.47 46.62
C GLU A 619 15.51 22.41 47.79
N MET A 620 14.32 22.32 48.40
CA MET A 620 13.90 23.11 49.55
C MET A 620 14.85 22.92 50.75
N PHE A 621 15.33 21.70 50.97
CA PHE A 621 16.28 21.39 52.05
C PHE A 621 17.62 22.16 51.89
N GLU A 622 18.14 22.25 50.67
CA GLU A 622 19.37 23.00 50.42
C GLU A 622 19.16 24.49 50.62
N MET A 623 18.03 25.03 50.14
CA MET A 623 17.68 26.44 50.32
C MET A 623 17.52 26.82 51.79
N PHE A 624 16.89 25.98 52.61
CA PHE A 624 16.82 26.22 54.05
C PHE A 624 18.19 26.17 54.73
N ASN A 625 19.08 25.26 54.32
CA ASN A 625 20.45 25.24 54.88
C ASN A 625 21.23 26.51 54.51
N ILE A 626 21.09 27.01 53.28
CA ILE A 626 21.70 28.29 52.86
C ILE A 626 21.10 29.43 53.66
N TYR A 627 19.77 29.47 53.78
CA TYR A 627 19.05 30.50 54.53
C TYR A 627 19.45 30.51 56.01
N ILE A 628 19.60 29.34 56.65
CA ILE A 628 20.04 29.24 58.05
C ILE A 628 21.47 29.72 58.23
N LYS A 629 22.41 29.33 57.35
CA LYS A 629 23.80 29.81 57.40
C LYS A 629 23.84 31.34 57.30
N LYS A 630 23.12 31.91 56.34
CA LYS A 630 23.07 33.36 56.12
C LYS A 630 22.33 34.10 57.24
N ALA A 631 21.25 33.53 57.78
CA ALA A 631 20.55 34.10 58.93
C ALA A 631 21.42 34.15 60.19
N ALA A 632 22.21 33.09 60.42
CA ALA A 632 23.16 33.01 61.53
C ALA A 632 24.26 34.07 61.42
N GLU A 633 24.77 34.32 60.21
CA GLU A 633 25.79 35.34 59.95
C GLU A 633 25.28 36.78 60.17
N ILE A 634 24.03 37.07 59.79
CA ILE A 634 23.53 38.46 59.71
C ILE A 634 22.76 38.89 60.97
N TYR A 635 21.86 38.06 61.50
CA TYR A 635 20.93 38.43 62.59
C TYR A 635 21.19 37.66 63.89
N GLY A 636 22.12 36.72 63.87
CA GLY A 636 22.40 35.84 64.99
C GLY A 636 21.28 34.84 65.29
N ILE A 637 21.42 34.21 66.44
CA ILE A 637 20.73 32.99 66.85
C ILE A 637 19.21 33.14 67.09
N PRO A 638 18.66 34.30 67.53
CA PRO A 638 17.21 34.40 67.77
C PRO A 638 16.38 34.22 66.50
N LYS A 639 16.87 34.70 65.35
CA LYS A 639 16.14 34.62 64.07
C LYS A 639 16.29 33.25 63.41
N THR A 640 17.37 32.51 63.69
CA THR A 640 17.55 31.15 63.17
C THR A 640 16.51 30.18 63.73
N ARG A 641 16.03 30.38 64.96
CA ARG A 641 14.95 29.58 65.57
C ARG A 641 13.66 29.59 64.77
N GLN A 642 13.17 30.78 64.40
CA GLN A 642 11.96 30.95 63.60
C GLN A 642 12.08 30.27 62.22
N ILE A 643 13.31 30.23 61.68
CA ILE A 643 13.61 29.57 60.41
C ILE A 643 13.56 28.06 60.56
N TYR A 644 14.08 27.51 61.67
CA TYR A 644 14.00 26.08 61.96
C TYR A 644 12.56 25.61 62.19
N GLU A 645 11.75 26.37 62.93
CA GLU A 645 10.33 26.07 63.15
C GLU A 645 9.57 26.01 61.81
N ARG A 646 9.75 27.02 60.96
CA ARG A 646 9.13 27.05 59.62
C ARG A 646 9.67 25.98 58.68
N ALA A 647 10.94 25.60 58.80
CA ALA A 647 11.51 24.50 58.03
C ALA A 647 10.83 23.17 58.41
N ILE A 648 10.57 22.94 59.69
CA ILE A 648 9.89 21.71 60.17
C ILE A 648 8.44 21.64 59.68
N GLU A 649 7.75 22.77 59.54
CA GLU A 649 6.37 22.82 59.03
C GLU A 649 6.26 22.58 57.52
N SER A 650 7.28 22.95 56.74
CA SER A 650 7.21 22.97 55.27
C SER A 650 7.91 21.81 54.58
N LEU A 651 8.86 21.14 55.25
CA LEU A 651 9.69 20.09 54.66
C LEU A 651 9.02 18.69 54.69
N PRO A 652 9.28 17.83 53.68
CA PRO A 652 8.92 16.41 53.72
C PRO A 652 9.60 15.62 54.87
N GLU A 653 9.03 14.47 55.23
CA GLU A 653 9.40 13.70 56.44
C GLU A 653 10.90 13.35 56.57
N GLU A 654 11.59 13.05 55.47
CA GLU A 654 13.03 12.71 55.47
C GLU A 654 13.97 13.91 55.73
N PRO A 655 13.90 15.02 54.97
CA PRO A 655 14.73 16.20 55.24
C PRO A 655 14.36 16.91 56.55
N THR A 656 13.11 16.83 57.00
CA THR A 656 12.66 17.36 58.31
C THR A 656 13.44 16.73 59.46
N ARG A 657 13.72 15.42 59.38
CA ARG A 657 14.52 14.70 60.38
C ARG A 657 15.95 15.25 60.54
N GLN A 658 16.60 15.55 59.42
CA GLN A 658 17.96 16.11 59.46
C GLN A 658 17.96 17.55 59.98
N MET A 659 16.92 18.33 59.64
CA MET A 659 16.76 19.69 60.13
C MET A 659 16.48 19.74 61.63
N CYS A 660 15.60 18.86 62.11
CA CYS A 660 15.33 18.56 63.51
C CYS A 660 16.61 18.31 64.34
N LEU A 661 17.49 17.44 63.83
CA LEU A 661 18.76 17.12 64.50
C LEU A 661 19.68 18.34 64.59
N LYS A 662 19.82 19.11 63.50
CA LYS A 662 20.60 20.36 63.51
C LYS A 662 20.02 21.42 64.44
N PHE A 663 18.68 21.49 64.54
CA PHE A 663 18.00 22.40 65.44
C PHE A 663 18.25 22.01 66.91
N ALA A 664 18.12 20.72 67.23
CA ALA A 664 18.42 20.20 68.56
C ALA A 664 19.90 20.43 68.94
N GLU A 665 20.86 20.15 68.05
CA GLU A 665 22.28 20.43 68.28
C GLU A 665 22.59 21.92 68.49
N MET A 666 21.83 22.82 67.87
CA MET A 666 21.99 24.25 68.06
C MET A 666 21.47 24.68 69.44
N GLU A 667 20.29 24.22 69.86
CA GLU A 667 19.73 24.54 71.18
C GLU A 667 20.54 23.90 72.32
N THR A 668 21.13 22.71 72.13
CA THR A 668 22.03 22.12 73.13
C THR A 668 23.31 22.94 73.32
N LYS A 669 23.88 23.47 72.23
CA LYS A 669 25.03 24.38 72.29
C LYS A 669 24.70 25.70 73.00
N LEU A 670 23.43 26.09 73.04
CA LEU A 670 22.95 27.30 73.72
C LEU A 670 22.57 27.05 75.18
N GLY A 671 22.59 25.80 75.65
CA GLY A 671 22.23 25.43 77.01
C GLY A 671 20.72 25.30 77.26
N GLU A 672 19.87 25.41 76.24
CA GLU A 672 18.41 25.29 76.34
C GLU A 672 17.98 23.82 76.22
N ILE A 673 18.28 23.04 77.25
CA ILE A 673 18.15 21.58 77.25
C ILE A 673 16.67 21.15 77.13
N ASP A 674 15.74 21.87 77.75
CA ASP A 674 14.31 21.52 77.73
C ASP A 674 13.67 21.73 76.36
N ARG A 675 14.17 22.72 75.59
CA ARG A 675 13.75 22.91 74.19
C ARG A 675 14.35 21.86 73.28
N ALA A 676 15.62 21.51 73.47
CA ALA A 676 16.24 20.39 72.76
C ALA A 676 15.46 19.08 72.98
N ARG A 677 14.99 18.81 74.22
CA ARG A 677 14.10 17.68 74.53
C ARG A 677 12.77 17.75 73.80
N ALA A 678 12.12 18.91 73.79
CA ALA A 678 10.85 19.10 73.07
C ALA A 678 11.01 18.84 71.57
N ILE A 679 12.13 19.28 70.98
CA ILE A 679 12.46 19.00 69.57
C ILE A 679 12.66 17.51 69.37
N TYR A 680 13.47 16.82 70.17
CA TYR A 680 13.64 15.36 70.06
C TYR A 680 12.31 14.61 70.20
N ALA A 681 11.43 15.04 71.11
CA ALA A 681 10.09 14.47 71.27
C ALA A 681 9.21 14.68 70.02
N HIS A 682 9.23 15.87 69.43
CA HIS A 682 8.51 16.15 68.18
C HIS A 682 9.04 15.29 67.02
N CYS A 683 10.37 15.26 66.84
CA CYS A 683 10.98 14.50 65.76
C CYS A 683 10.80 12.98 65.94
N SER A 684 10.59 12.50 67.18
CA SER A 684 10.30 11.09 67.45
C SER A 684 8.98 10.59 66.86
N GLN A 685 8.00 11.48 66.65
CA GLN A 685 6.71 11.14 66.03
C GLN A 685 6.85 10.85 64.53
N ILE A 686 7.92 11.33 63.91
CA ILE A 686 8.20 11.24 62.46
C ILE A 686 9.29 10.18 62.18
N CYS A 687 9.91 9.62 63.23
CA CYS A 687 11.07 8.73 63.10
C CYS A 687 10.73 7.27 63.44
N ASP A 688 10.66 6.45 62.41
CA ASP A 688 10.61 5.00 62.54
C ASP A 688 11.82 4.43 63.30
N PRO A 689 11.63 3.74 64.44
CA PRO A 689 12.74 3.20 65.22
C PRO A 689 13.52 2.06 64.54
N ARG A 690 12.98 1.46 63.47
CA ARG A 690 13.63 0.38 62.70
C ARG A 690 14.57 0.90 61.60
N VAL A 691 14.16 1.96 60.89
CA VAL A 691 14.92 2.52 59.77
C VAL A 691 15.96 3.53 60.25
N THR A 692 15.68 4.24 61.36
CA THR A 692 16.52 5.35 61.83
C THR A 692 17.14 5.12 63.21
N ALA A 693 17.93 4.05 63.34
CA ALA A 693 18.68 3.77 64.57
C ALA A 693 19.62 4.91 65.00
N GLY A 694 20.16 5.68 64.03
CA GLY A 694 21.06 6.81 64.28
C GLY A 694 20.42 7.96 65.06
N PHE A 695 19.16 8.32 64.78
CA PHE A 695 18.43 9.36 65.52
C PHE A 695 18.23 8.98 66.99
N TRP A 696 17.78 7.74 67.23
CA TRP A 696 17.56 7.23 68.58
C TRP A 696 18.86 7.07 69.36
N ALA A 697 19.99 6.79 68.69
CA ALA A 697 21.31 6.81 69.32
C ALA A 697 21.73 8.22 69.74
N ALA A 698 21.51 9.23 68.87
CA ALA A 698 21.80 10.63 69.18
C ALA A 698 20.95 11.16 70.35
N TRP A 699 19.65 10.86 70.38
CA TRP A 699 18.80 11.22 71.52
C TRP A 699 19.21 10.50 72.80
N LYS A 700 19.59 9.22 72.72
CA LYS A 700 20.13 8.48 73.87
C LYS A 700 21.42 9.12 74.40
N SER A 701 22.37 9.50 73.53
CA SER A 701 23.59 10.19 73.98
C SER A 701 23.31 11.55 74.60
N PHE A 702 22.29 12.26 74.12
CA PHE A 702 21.85 13.52 74.70
C PHE A 702 21.27 13.35 76.11
N GLU A 703 20.40 12.36 76.32
CA GLU A 703 19.84 12.09 77.67
C GLU A 703 20.88 11.53 78.63
N ILE A 704 21.91 10.81 78.15
CA ILE A 704 23.04 10.37 79.01
C ILE A 704 23.85 11.56 79.51
N THR A 705 24.02 12.59 78.67
CA THR A 705 24.87 13.75 78.99
C THR A 705 24.14 14.81 79.81
N HIS A 706 22.82 14.94 79.67
CA HIS A 706 22.05 16.04 80.26
C HIS A 706 20.82 15.60 81.08
N GLY A 707 20.47 14.31 81.11
CA GLY A 707 19.20 13.79 81.65
C GLY A 707 19.29 13.09 83.01
N ASN A 708 18.12 12.67 83.50
CA ASN A 708 17.89 11.92 84.75
C ASN A 708 17.31 10.53 84.44
N GLU A 709 17.28 9.60 85.41
CA GLU A 709 16.71 8.26 85.19
C GLU A 709 15.27 8.30 84.66
N ASP A 710 14.46 9.25 85.13
CA ASP A 710 13.06 9.39 84.73
C ASP A 710 12.91 9.92 83.30
N THR A 711 13.80 10.82 82.84
CA THR A 711 13.76 11.34 81.46
C THR A 711 14.21 10.27 80.46
N MET A 712 15.18 9.43 80.86
CA MET A 712 15.60 8.28 80.05
C MET A 712 14.49 7.21 79.95
N ARG A 713 13.74 6.97 81.03
CA ARG A 713 12.56 6.08 81.00
C ARG A 713 11.46 6.61 80.08
N GLU A 714 11.20 7.91 80.12
CA GLU A 714 10.20 8.53 79.25
C GLU A 714 10.59 8.45 77.77
N MET A 715 11.87 8.66 77.41
CA MET A 715 12.35 8.43 76.04
C MET A 715 12.14 6.97 75.59
N LEU A 716 12.45 5.99 76.44
CA LEU A 716 12.22 4.57 76.12
C LEU A 716 10.74 4.23 75.99
N ARG A 717 9.87 4.90 76.77
CA ARG A 717 8.42 4.76 76.67
C ARG A 717 7.91 5.32 75.34
N ILE A 718 8.35 6.52 74.97
CA ILE A 718 8.02 7.15 73.68
C ILE A 718 8.50 6.25 72.53
N LYS A 719 9.74 5.74 72.59
CA LYS A 719 10.28 4.79 71.62
C LYS A 719 9.41 3.55 71.43
N ARG A 720 8.93 2.95 72.53
CA ARG A 720 8.02 1.78 72.48
C ARG A 720 6.65 2.15 71.93
N SER A 721 6.12 3.33 72.28
CA SER A 721 4.82 3.80 71.80
C SER A 721 4.82 4.07 70.29
N VAL A 722 5.86 4.73 69.78
CA VAL A 722 6.05 4.99 68.35
C VAL A 722 6.28 3.68 67.60
N GLN A 723 7.10 2.76 68.13
CA GLN A 723 7.28 1.43 67.55
C GLN A 723 5.95 0.66 67.45
N ALA A 724 5.07 0.80 68.44
CA ALA A 724 3.75 0.17 68.42
C ALA A 724 2.82 0.84 67.39
N GLN A 725 2.81 2.17 67.29
CA GLN A 725 2.02 2.92 66.30
C GLN A 725 2.40 2.58 64.85
N TYR A 726 3.69 2.46 64.54
CA TYR A 726 4.12 2.07 63.21
C TYR A 726 3.90 0.57 62.94
N ASN A 727 4.01 -0.30 63.94
CA ASN A 727 3.67 -1.72 63.78
C ASN A 727 2.19 -1.94 63.44
N THR A 728 1.27 -1.15 64.02
CA THR A 728 -0.16 -1.23 63.69
C THR A 728 -0.45 -0.68 62.29
N GLN A 729 0.20 0.41 61.88
CA GLN A 729 0.07 0.95 60.52
C GLN A 729 0.64 0.00 59.44
N VAL A 730 1.82 -0.59 59.68
CA VAL A 730 2.43 -1.58 58.76
C VAL A 730 1.57 -2.85 58.68
N ASN A 731 1.00 -3.32 59.80
CA ASN A 731 0.06 -4.44 59.78
C ASN A 731 -1.25 -4.11 59.04
N MET A 732 -1.78 -2.88 59.16
CA MET A 732 -2.93 -2.46 58.35
C MET A 732 -2.61 -2.35 56.86
N MET A 733 -1.44 -1.82 56.50
CA MET A 733 -1.00 -1.72 55.11
C MET A 733 -0.70 -3.10 54.49
N SER A 734 -0.14 -4.04 55.26
CA SER A 734 0.09 -5.41 54.81
C SER A 734 -1.21 -6.21 54.67
N LEU A 735 -2.19 -5.98 55.54
CA LEU A 735 -3.55 -6.53 55.40
C LEU A 735 -4.27 -5.99 54.15
N LEU A 736 -4.13 -4.69 53.85
CA LEU A 736 -4.70 -4.08 52.64
C LEU A 736 -4.05 -4.61 51.36
N THR A 737 -2.72 -4.74 51.33
CA THR A 737 -2.00 -5.28 50.17
C THR A 737 -2.28 -6.78 49.97
N ALA A 738 -2.35 -7.57 51.06
CA ALA A 738 -2.79 -8.97 51.01
C ALA A 738 -4.24 -9.12 50.53
N GLY A 739 -5.15 -8.23 50.95
CA GLY A 739 -6.53 -8.16 50.46
C GLY A 739 -6.61 -7.87 48.96
N THR A 740 -5.79 -6.95 48.44
CA THR A 740 -5.71 -6.66 47.01
C THR A 740 -5.13 -7.81 46.19
N LEU A 741 -4.15 -8.55 46.72
CA LEU A 741 -3.59 -9.75 46.08
C LEU A 741 -4.60 -10.91 46.05
N HIS A 742 -5.40 -11.09 47.10
CA HIS A 742 -6.44 -12.12 47.13
C HIS A 742 -7.59 -11.83 46.14
N LEU A 743 -7.90 -10.55 45.91
CA LEU A 743 -8.86 -10.11 44.89
C LEU A 743 -8.33 -10.30 43.46
N LEU A 744 -7.01 -10.29 43.25
CA LEU A 744 -6.37 -10.53 41.95
C LEU A 744 -6.29 -12.03 41.63
N THR A 745 -6.08 -12.91 42.62
CA THR A 745 -6.03 -14.37 42.42
C THR A 745 -7.40 -15.03 42.24
N LEU A 746 -8.49 -14.39 42.69
CA LEU A 746 -9.86 -14.82 42.39
C LEU A 746 -10.35 -14.38 40.99
N LYS A 747 -9.59 -13.52 40.30
CA LYS A 747 -9.88 -13.02 38.94
C LYS A 747 -8.99 -13.63 37.84
N SER A 748 -8.12 -14.57 38.19
CA SER A 748 -7.38 -15.46 37.28
C SER A 748 -7.91 -16.87 37.43
#